data_AF-A0A7S4ALU5-F1
#
_entry.id   AF-A0A7S4ALU5-F1
#
_cell.length_a   1.000
_cell.length_b   1.000
_cell.length_c   1.000
_cell.angle_alpha   90.00
_cell.angle_beta   90.00
_cell.angle_gamma   90.00
#
_symmetry.space_group_name_H-M   'P 1'
#
loop_
_entity.id
_entity.type
_entity.pdbx_description
1 polymer ?
#
loop_
_entity_poly.entity_id
_entity_poly.type
_entity_poly.pdbx_seq_one_letter_code
_entity_poly.pdbx_strand_id
1 'polypeptide(L)'
;VFVEEEGNDTDNDNDNDSIENVDTDLDTNYTTSAYDVSPSAYDSRYDQYFNTNEERGAFEFRIQPYPIPIKTTTYVDFIFNLPEDLPDFVHVVFAEAIISQPDHLHHFVLNGCAEPVKANQEGVPMEDISLRDLCMITLGSWSPGMDILGSPPLDTGVLIGRGMGVAALRLNIHYTDGAYEDDASKLHRMATEGMKILYMKDFRPNTSLSKTILWAPYGPRAMAVPPGTSRYFLSRTCSVNTSCRDVQDEQLAMMTVVMGSGGNAGPALSCAVAAPFCFMGNEMSGYVQQLCPVTCGLCDEDDSDNGISNYRNPDGYRVTGITYHAHSLGSEMYATLLREQEAGLDAAGAVPASIPVVQKKQQQAVMLNETFTAKDLKSREIWHFNDQASIPMDYDVFTVANSDIGNSENSNTASTATTELKQGVYVKPGDKLQVTCVYDSTARAEATSFGASSHQEMCTVTVHVSFPTPPAMMGALDAEGANKIQTAVDLKLRNFQCGVDNEFHTSDIYQGFLEQGEDGRNIWSEHPIQDSQLCTFPVDDFEALLGESFLNMETRNCPFSEKDKIGLCQGYKSEVFFPDTVAGFVCYGGKFDEMDSNKEFDNVSSEKCLQEGKGNAYKSYSCLDAHNYLLQHEFSPAEKEAIYS
;
A
#
# COMPACT_ATOMS: atom_id res chain seq x y z
N VAL A 1 -58.61 30.67 -18.51
CA VAL A 1 -59.93 30.66 -19.18
C VAL A 1 -60.44 29.25 -19.01
N PHE A 2 -61.08 28.94 -17.86
CA PHE A 2 -62.56 28.75 -17.72
C PHE A 2 -63.04 27.61 -18.65
N VAL A 3 -63.64 26.48 -18.23
CA VAL A 3 -64.73 26.27 -17.24
C VAL A 3 -65.05 24.75 -17.11
N GLU A 4 -65.47 24.36 -15.89
CA GLU A 4 -66.49 23.36 -15.40
C GLU A 4 -66.66 21.99 -16.10
N GLU A 5 -66.69 20.84 -15.43
CA GLU A 5 -67.60 20.28 -14.39
C GLU A 5 -68.98 19.77 -14.87
N GLU A 6 -69.46 18.71 -14.20
CA GLU A 6 -70.73 17.96 -14.33
C GLU A 6 -70.78 16.84 -15.40
N GLY A 7 -71.25 15.61 -15.17
CA GLY A 7 -71.88 14.99 -14.01
C GLY A 7 -72.83 13.87 -14.49
N ASN A 8 -72.65 12.66 -13.92
CA ASN A 8 -73.62 11.59 -13.64
C ASN A 8 -74.57 11.01 -14.74
N ASP A 9 -74.51 9.68 -14.97
CA ASP A 9 -75.64 8.75 -14.66
C ASP A 9 -75.29 7.25 -14.92
N THR A 10 -75.24 6.51 -13.81
CA THR A 10 -75.88 5.21 -13.44
C THR A 10 -75.91 3.97 -14.35
N ASP A 11 -75.46 2.87 -13.71
CA ASP A 11 -75.99 1.48 -13.64
C ASP A 11 -75.86 0.56 -14.88
N ASN A 12 -75.47 -0.73 -14.79
CA ASN A 12 -75.50 -1.69 -13.68
C ASN A 12 -74.63 -2.94 -13.98
N ASP A 13 -74.22 -3.62 -12.88
CA ASP A 13 -74.05 -5.09 -12.71
C ASP A 13 -72.86 -5.85 -13.35
N ASN A 14 -71.84 -6.20 -12.54
CA ASN A 14 -71.81 -7.47 -11.79
C ASN A 14 -70.49 -7.72 -11.04
N ASP A 15 -70.65 -8.00 -9.73
CA ASP A 15 -69.92 -8.92 -8.85
C ASP A 15 -68.38 -8.82 -8.73
N ASN A 16 -67.86 -8.41 -7.57
CA ASN A 16 -67.76 -9.32 -6.42
C ASN A 16 -67.26 -8.67 -5.12
N ASP A 17 -67.85 -9.16 -4.04
CA ASP A 17 -67.71 -8.96 -2.59
C ASP A 17 -66.40 -8.50 -1.92
N SER A 18 -66.63 -7.62 -0.94
CA SER A 18 -66.13 -7.60 0.45
C SER A 18 -64.73 -7.03 0.77
N ILE A 19 -64.79 -5.91 1.50
CA ILE A 19 -63.74 -5.14 2.15
C ILE A 19 -63.49 -5.74 3.56
N GLU A 20 -62.24 -6.05 3.88
CA GLU A 20 -61.72 -5.94 5.24
C GLU A 20 -60.46 -5.06 5.23
N ASN A 21 -60.42 -4.15 6.21
CA ASN A 21 -59.45 -3.07 6.37
C ASN A 21 -58.00 -3.58 6.41
N VAL A 22 -57.10 -2.92 5.68
CA VAL A 22 -55.64 -3.03 5.90
C VAL A 22 -55.09 -1.64 6.19
N ASP A 23 -54.47 -1.60 7.37
CA ASP A 23 -53.78 -0.50 8.01
C ASP A 23 -52.62 0.02 7.15
N THR A 24 -52.40 1.33 7.24
CA THR A 24 -51.29 2.02 6.60
C THR A 24 -50.07 1.95 7.49
N ASP A 25 -49.07 1.13 7.14
CA ASP A 25 -47.69 1.27 7.62
C ASP A 25 -46.72 1.00 6.47
N LEU A 26 -46.09 2.07 5.99
CA LEU A 26 -44.95 2.06 5.07
C LEU A 26 -43.67 2.02 5.90
N ASP A 27 -43.29 0.83 6.37
CA ASP A 27 -41.96 0.58 6.93
C ASP A 27 -40.98 0.31 5.79
N THR A 28 -40.08 1.27 5.56
CA THR A 28 -38.92 1.14 4.66
C THR A 28 -37.72 0.68 5.47
N ASN A 29 -37.65 -0.62 5.74
CA ASN A 29 -36.44 -1.28 6.26
C ASN A 29 -35.67 -1.90 5.10
N TYR A 30 -34.70 -1.18 4.54
CA TYR A 30 -33.61 -1.78 3.78
C TYR A 30 -32.48 -2.13 4.75
N THR A 31 -32.47 -3.37 5.22
CA THR A 31 -31.35 -3.97 5.95
C THR A 31 -30.26 -4.37 4.97
N THR A 32 -29.09 -3.72 5.05
CA THR A 32 -27.83 -4.20 4.47
C THR A 32 -27.13 -5.07 5.51
N SER A 33 -27.25 -6.38 5.38
CA SER A 33 -26.34 -7.33 6.03
C SER A 33 -25.33 -7.81 4.99
N ALA A 34 -24.08 -8.04 5.40
CA ALA A 34 -23.21 -8.97 4.70
C ALA A 34 -24.04 -10.24 4.42
N TYR A 35 -24.33 -10.53 3.15
CA TYR A 35 -25.03 -11.76 2.82
C TYR A 35 -24.02 -12.88 3.06
N ASP A 36 -24.21 -13.62 4.16
CA ASP A 36 -23.70 -14.97 4.25
C ASP A 36 -24.31 -15.72 3.06
N VAL A 37 -23.46 -16.03 2.09
CA VAL A 37 -23.88 -16.72 0.88
C VAL A 37 -24.24 -18.13 1.33
N SER A 38 -25.54 -18.35 1.56
CA SER A 38 -26.16 -19.68 1.44
C SER A 38 -25.52 -20.40 0.23
N PRO A 39 -25.20 -21.72 0.27
CA PRO A 39 -24.31 -22.41 -0.68
C PRO A 39 -24.67 -22.39 -2.19
N SER A 40 -25.55 -21.51 -2.67
CA SER A 40 -25.77 -21.19 -4.08
C SER A 40 -24.81 -20.07 -4.52
N ALA A 41 -23.84 -20.24 -5.42
CA ALA A 41 -23.61 -21.28 -6.40
C ALA A 41 -22.12 -21.65 -6.41
N TYR A 42 -21.82 -22.93 -6.25
CA TYR A 42 -20.49 -23.48 -6.51
C TYR A 42 -20.04 -23.11 -7.92
N ASP A 43 -19.07 -22.21 -8.01
CA ASP A 43 -18.39 -21.87 -9.26
C ASP A 43 -17.07 -22.63 -9.30
N SER A 44 -17.01 -23.65 -10.17
CA SER A 44 -15.84 -24.50 -10.35
C SER A 44 -14.57 -23.74 -10.73
N ARG A 45 -14.68 -22.49 -11.23
CA ARG A 45 -13.51 -21.66 -11.54
C ARG A 45 -12.66 -21.35 -10.30
N TYR A 46 -13.23 -21.42 -9.10
CA TYR A 46 -12.50 -21.17 -7.86
C TYR A 46 -11.80 -22.41 -7.30
N ASP A 47 -12.05 -23.60 -7.84
CA ASP A 47 -11.46 -24.85 -7.33
C ASP A 47 -9.92 -24.83 -7.39
N GLN A 48 -9.35 -24.09 -8.34
CA GLN A 48 -7.91 -23.94 -8.49
C GLN A 48 -7.22 -23.23 -7.31
N TYR A 49 -7.97 -22.51 -6.47
CA TYR A 49 -7.42 -21.78 -5.33
C TYR A 49 -7.49 -22.56 -4.01
N PHE A 50 -8.10 -23.75 -4.01
CA PHE A 50 -8.31 -24.57 -2.82
C PHE A 50 -7.65 -25.94 -2.95
N ASN A 51 -7.09 -26.46 -1.86
CA ASN A 51 -6.65 -27.85 -1.79
C ASN A 51 -7.84 -28.81 -1.62
N THR A 52 -7.62 -30.09 -1.95
CA THR A 52 -8.59 -31.15 -1.70
C THR A 52 -8.69 -31.32 -0.18
N ASN A 53 -9.85 -31.01 0.42
CA ASN A 53 -10.18 -31.04 1.86
C ASN A 53 -10.05 -29.73 2.66
N GLU A 54 -9.85 -28.58 2.03
CA GLU A 54 -9.94 -27.30 2.77
C GLU A 54 -11.40 -26.92 3.06
N GLU A 55 -11.71 -26.50 4.29
CA GLU A 55 -12.98 -25.87 4.62
C GLU A 55 -13.04 -24.47 3.98
N ARG A 56 -13.99 -24.29 3.06
CA ARG A 56 -14.10 -23.08 2.24
C ARG A 56 -15.13 -22.11 2.81
N GLY A 57 -14.79 -20.83 2.80
CA GLY A 57 -15.69 -19.73 3.06
C GLY A 57 -15.57 -18.66 1.97
N ALA A 58 -16.62 -17.86 1.82
CA ALA A 58 -16.59 -16.70 0.95
C ALA A 58 -17.52 -15.61 1.50
N PHE A 59 -17.16 -14.36 1.29
CA PHE A 59 -18.07 -13.24 1.47
C PHE A 59 -17.88 -12.23 0.34
N GLU A 60 -18.94 -11.51 0.01
CA GLU A 60 -18.97 -10.50 -1.04
C GLU A 60 -19.51 -9.20 -0.47
N PHE A 61 -18.93 -8.09 -0.91
CA PHE A 61 -19.45 -6.76 -0.63
C PHE A 61 -19.46 -5.92 -1.91
N ARG A 62 -20.43 -5.01 -1.99
CA ARG A 62 -20.61 -4.09 -3.10
C ARG A 62 -20.99 -2.71 -2.58
N ILE A 63 -20.49 -1.68 -3.22
CA ILE A 63 -20.92 -0.32 -2.95
C ILE A 63 -22.39 -0.15 -3.31
N GLN A 64 -23.06 0.73 -2.59
CA GLN A 64 -24.36 1.25 -3.01
C GLN A 64 -24.22 2.01 -4.32
N PRO A 65 -25.25 2.03 -5.18
CA PRO A 65 -25.19 2.70 -6.48
C PRO A 65 -24.62 4.13 -6.35
N TYR A 66 -23.47 4.35 -6.96
CA TYR A 66 -22.73 5.59 -6.88
C TYR A 66 -22.69 6.31 -8.24
N PRO A 67 -23.20 7.55 -8.35
CA PRO A 67 -23.09 8.32 -9.59
C PRO A 67 -21.65 8.84 -9.75
N ILE A 68 -20.93 8.35 -10.77
CA ILE A 68 -19.55 8.78 -11.02
C ILE A 68 -19.55 10.27 -11.43
N PRO A 69 -18.85 11.16 -10.70
CA PRO A 69 -18.78 12.58 -11.06
C PRO A 69 -18.13 12.80 -12.43
N ILE A 70 -18.58 13.82 -13.17
CA ILE A 70 -17.97 14.23 -14.44
C ILE A 70 -16.66 14.97 -14.16
N LYS A 71 -15.61 14.20 -13.87
CA LYS A 71 -14.25 14.66 -13.57
C LYS A 71 -13.26 13.70 -14.19
N THR A 72 -12.09 14.21 -14.56
CA THR A 72 -10.94 13.41 -15.02
C THR A 72 -10.52 12.38 -13.99
N THR A 73 -10.61 12.73 -12.70
CA THR A 73 -10.18 11.87 -11.60
C THR A 73 -11.10 12.06 -10.39
N THR A 74 -11.63 10.97 -9.87
CA THR A 74 -12.42 10.93 -8.63
C THR A 74 -11.90 9.82 -7.73
N TYR A 75 -11.58 10.17 -6.48
CA TYR A 75 -11.29 9.24 -5.41
C TYR A 75 -12.43 9.26 -4.40
N VAL A 76 -12.93 8.09 -4.03
CA VAL A 76 -14.03 7.95 -3.07
C VAL A 76 -13.80 6.73 -2.19
N ASP A 77 -14.12 6.87 -0.90
CA ASP A 77 -13.95 5.83 0.10
C ASP A 77 -15.28 5.16 0.43
N PHE A 78 -15.26 3.84 0.55
CA PHE A 78 -16.38 3.03 1.02
C PHE A 78 -15.89 2.08 2.10
N ILE A 79 -16.66 1.86 3.16
CA ILE A 79 -16.29 0.94 4.25
C ILE A 79 -17.31 -0.19 4.36
N PHE A 80 -16.84 -1.39 4.64
CA PHE A 80 -17.65 -2.60 4.84
C PHE A 80 -17.22 -3.31 6.11
N ASN A 81 -18.15 -3.68 6.98
CA ASN A 81 -17.81 -4.46 8.16
C ASN A 81 -17.48 -5.90 7.78
N LEU A 82 -16.55 -6.53 8.50
CA LEU A 82 -16.33 -7.97 8.36
C LEU A 82 -17.56 -8.74 8.88
N PRO A 83 -17.96 -9.86 8.24
CA PRO A 83 -19.10 -10.67 8.68
C PRO A 83 -18.99 -11.06 10.15
N GLU A 84 -20.07 -10.94 10.93
CA GLU A 84 -20.06 -11.17 12.38
C GLU A 84 -19.57 -12.58 12.77
N ASP A 85 -19.84 -13.56 11.92
CA ASP A 85 -19.48 -14.97 12.07
C ASP A 85 -18.08 -15.33 11.53
N LEU A 86 -17.39 -14.37 10.89
CA LEU A 86 -16.02 -14.58 10.43
C LEU A 86 -15.12 -14.86 11.63
N PRO A 87 -14.30 -15.94 11.61
CA PRO A 87 -13.32 -16.20 12.66
C PRO A 87 -12.37 -15.02 12.87
N ASP A 88 -11.75 -14.93 14.06
CA ASP A 88 -10.79 -13.85 14.38
C ASP A 88 -9.63 -13.78 13.38
N PHE A 89 -9.28 -14.91 12.77
CA PHE A 89 -8.29 -15.03 11.72
C PHE A 89 -8.77 -16.00 10.64
N VAL A 90 -8.57 -15.63 9.38
CA VAL A 90 -8.77 -16.52 8.23
C VAL A 90 -7.59 -16.38 7.27
N HIS A 91 -7.32 -17.44 6.51
CA HIS A 91 -6.46 -17.36 5.34
C HIS A 91 -7.30 -17.07 4.10
N VAL A 92 -7.15 -15.88 3.55
CA VAL A 92 -7.65 -15.55 2.21
C VAL A 92 -6.74 -16.22 1.18
N VAL A 93 -7.36 -16.93 0.25
CA VAL A 93 -6.67 -17.67 -0.82
C VAL A 93 -6.82 -17.00 -2.18
N PHE A 94 -7.87 -16.19 -2.34
CA PHE A 94 -8.13 -15.43 -3.56
C PHE A 94 -9.13 -14.31 -3.28
N ALA A 95 -9.03 -13.22 -4.04
CA ALA A 95 -10.01 -12.14 -4.02
C ALA A 95 -10.29 -11.66 -5.44
N GLU A 96 -11.57 -11.59 -5.80
CA GLU A 96 -12.04 -11.19 -7.13
C GLU A 96 -12.64 -9.79 -7.07
N ALA A 97 -12.17 -8.91 -7.96
CA ALA A 97 -12.79 -7.60 -8.15
C ALA A 97 -14.10 -7.75 -8.91
N ILE A 98 -15.13 -7.06 -8.42
CA ILE A 98 -16.41 -6.96 -9.10
C ILE A 98 -16.51 -5.59 -9.75
N ILE A 99 -16.58 -5.56 -11.07
CA ILE A 99 -16.42 -4.34 -11.86
C ILE A 99 -17.70 -4.08 -12.63
N SER A 100 -18.34 -2.93 -12.39
CA SER A 100 -19.54 -2.53 -13.13
C SER A 100 -19.26 -1.46 -14.19
N GLN A 101 -18.20 -0.66 -14.00
CA GLN A 101 -17.78 0.40 -14.90
C GLN A 101 -16.33 0.18 -15.38
N PRO A 102 -16.06 -0.82 -16.24
CA PRO A 102 -14.69 -1.16 -16.65
C PRO A 102 -13.97 -0.05 -17.42
N ASP A 103 -14.71 0.84 -18.08
CA ASP A 103 -14.13 1.97 -18.81
C ASP A 103 -13.74 3.14 -17.88
N HIS A 104 -14.26 3.17 -16.66
CA HIS A 104 -14.05 4.27 -15.70
C HIS A 104 -13.26 3.85 -14.46
N LEU A 105 -13.33 2.58 -14.05
CA LEU A 105 -12.60 2.09 -12.88
C LEU A 105 -11.12 1.96 -13.20
N HIS A 106 -10.29 2.81 -12.60
CA HIS A 106 -8.84 2.82 -12.84
C HIS A 106 -8.11 1.87 -11.88
N HIS A 107 -8.37 1.98 -10.58
CA HIS A 107 -7.86 1.07 -9.55
C HIS A 107 -8.69 1.21 -8.27
N PHE A 108 -8.48 0.31 -7.30
CA PHE A 108 -8.86 0.57 -5.91
C PHE A 108 -7.81 0.06 -4.93
N VAL A 109 -7.71 0.70 -3.77
CA VAL A 109 -6.83 0.30 -2.66
C VAL A 109 -7.70 -0.26 -1.53
N LEU A 110 -7.24 -1.36 -0.94
CA LEU A 110 -7.89 -2.05 0.16
C LEU A 110 -7.10 -1.87 1.46
N ASN A 111 -7.74 -1.25 2.44
CA ASN A 111 -7.19 -1.08 3.78
C ASN A 111 -8.09 -1.75 4.83
N GLY A 112 -7.50 -2.20 5.93
CA GLY A 112 -8.20 -2.64 7.13
C GLY A 112 -8.39 -1.49 8.11
N CYS A 113 -9.57 -1.44 8.72
CA CYS A 113 -9.96 -0.47 9.73
C CYS A 113 -10.03 -1.13 11.11
N ALA A 114 -9.56 -0.44 12.14
CA ALA A 114 -9.55 -0.94 13.51
C ALA A 114 -10.95 -1.07 14.12
N GLU A 115 -11.88 -0.23 13.70
CA GLU A 115 -13.24 -0.17 14.21
C GLU A 115 -14.28 -0.47 13.13
N PRO A 116 -15.41 -1.09 13.49
CA PRO A 116 -16.53 -1.24 12.58
C PRO A 116 -17.26 0.10 12.39
N VAL A 117 -17.92 0.26 11.24
CA VAL A 117 -18.82 1.39 10.96
C VAL A 117 -20.27 1.02 11.30
N LYS A 118 -21.16 2.00 11.39
CA LYS A 118 -22.60 1.72 11.57
C LYS A 118 -23.17 1.12 10.29
N ALA A 119 -24.19 0.26 10.41
CA ALA A 119 -24.81 -0.41 9.26
C ALA A 119 -25.29 0.54 8.15
N ASN A 120 -25.75 1.76 8.50
CA ASN A 120 -26.18 2.77 7.53
C ASN A 120 -25.03 3.52 6.84
N GLN A 121 -23.79 3.27 7.26
CA GLN A 121 -22.56 3.81 6.68
C GLN A 121 -21.83 2.75 5.82
N GLU A 122 -22.29 1.51 5.82
CA GLU A 122 -21.68 0.45 5.03
C GLU A 122 -21.97 0.61 3.54
N GLY A 123 -20.92 0.58 2.72
CA GLY A 123 -21.01 0.65 1.26
C GLY A 123 -21.50 1.97 0.69
N VAL A 124 -21.69 3.01 1.51
CA VAL A 124 -22.01 4.37 1.04
C VAL A 124 -20.73 5.22 0.94
N PRO A 125 -20.69 6.24 0.06
CA PRO A 125 -19.56 7.16 -0.02
C PRO A 125 -19.30 7.81 1.33
N MET A 126 -18.07 7.70 1.82
CA MET A 126 -17.68 8.35 3.06
C MET A 126 -17.55 9.87 2.87
N GLU A 127 -18.23 10.62 3.74
CA GLU A 127 -18.07 12.07 3.86
C GLU A 127 -17.20 12.45 5.08
N ASP A 128 -17.10 11.57 6.07
CA ASP A 128 -16.36 11.79 7.32
C ASP A 128 -14.90 11.35 7.20
N ILE A 129 -14.00 12.33 7.23
CA ILE A 129 -12.56 12.11 7.09
C ILE A 129 -11.97 11.44 8.35
N SER A 130 -12.57 11.61 9.52
CA SER A 130 -12.04 11.04 10.78
C SER A 130 -12.04 9.50 10.79
N LEU A 131 -12.99 8.88 10.08
CA LEU A 131 -13.04 7.43 9.90
C LEU A 131 -11.93 6.92 8.98
N ARG A 132 -11.38 7.76 8.10
CA ARG A 132 -10.26 7.40 7.21
C ARG A 132 -9.00 7.11 8.01
N ASP A 133 -8.77 7.87 9.08
CA ASP A 133 -7.57 7.77 9.92
C ASP A 133 -7.54 6.47 10.76
N LEU A 134 -8.69 5.79 10.88
CA LEU A 134 -8.80 4.48 11.53
C LEU A 134 -8.45 3.30 10.59
N CYS A 135 -8.23 3.57 9.30
CA CYS A 135 -8.04 2.56 8.24
C CYS A 135 -6.61 2.58 7.66
N MET A 136 -5.62 2.31 8.51
CA MET A 136 -4.20 2.42 8.16
C MET A 136 -3.53 1.09 7.78
N ILE A 137 -4.20 -0.05 8.00
CA ILE A 137 -3.61 -1.36 7.70
C ILE A 137 -3.72 -1.59 6.20
N THR A 138 -2.62 -1.57 5.46
CA THR A 138 -2.65 -1.87 4.01
C THR A 138 -2.80 -3.37 3.79
N LEU A 139 -3.84 -3.78 3.06
CA LEU A 139 -4.13 -5.19 2.80
C LEU A 139 -3.84 -5.56 1.34
N GLY A 140 -4.18 -4.67 0.40
CA GLY A 140 -3.99 -4.96 -1.02
C GLY A 140 -4.47 -3.83 -1.93
N SER A 141 -4.46 -4.09 -3.22
CA SER A 141 -4.91 -3.16 -4.25
C SER A 141 -5.29 -3.90 -5.51
N TRP A 142 -6.23 -3.35 -6.27
CA TRP A 142 -6.61 -3.85 -7.57
C TRP A 142 -6.33 -2.82 -8.66
N SER A 143 -5.88 -3.29 -9.81
CA SER A 143 -5.79 -2.56 -11.07
C SER A 143 -6.08 -3.55 -12.20
N PRO A 144 -6.32 -3.12 -13.44
CA PRO A 144 -6.54 -4.02 -14.57
C PRO A 144 -5.48 -5.15 -14.65
N GLY A 145 -5.94 -6.39 -14.50
CA GLY A 145 -5.10 -7.59 -14.50
C GLY A 145 -4.41 -7.94 -13.17
N MET A 146 -4.41 -7.06 -12.16
CA MET A 146 -3.78 -7.30 -10.86
C MET A 146 -4.66 -8.13 -9.92
N ASP A 147 -4.04 -9.08 -9.20
CA ASP A 147 -4.66 -9.81 -8.10
C ASP A 147 -4.64 -8.97 -6.80
N ILE A 148 -5.79 -8.84 -6.14
CA ILE A 148 -6.01 -7.87 -5.05
C ILE A 148 -5.04 -8.06 -3.87
N LEU A 149 -4.81 -9.33 -3.50
CA LEU A 149 -3.96 -9.74 -2.39
C LEU A 149 -2.74 -10.55 -2.87
N GLY A 150 -2.37 -10.38 -4.15
CA GLY A 150 -1.42 -11.25 -4.82
C GLY A 150 -1.99 -12.63 -5.18
N SER A 151 -1.10 -13.52 -5.63
CA SER A 151 -1.42 -14.90 -6.01
C SER A 151 -0.64 -15.87 -5.09
N PRO A 152 -1.10 -16.09 -3.84
CA PRO A 152 -0.37 -16.94 -2.91
C PRO A 152 -0.32 -18.39 -3.43
N PRO A 153 0.81 -19.10 -3.25
CA PRO A 153 0.90 -20.53 -3.58
C PRO A 153 -0.12 -21.38 -2.78
N LEU A 154 -0.41 -22.60 -3.23
CA LEU A 154 -1.39 -23.49 -2.58
C LEU A 154 -1.02 -23.90 -1.14
N ASP A 155 0.24 -23.77 -0.73
CA ASP A 155 0.69 -24.01 0.65
C ASP A 155 0.64 -22.76 1.54
N THR A 156 0.13 -21.65 1.02
CA THR A 156 0.20 -20.31 1.62
C THR A 156 -1.15 -19.59 1.56
N GLY A 157 -1.51 -18.84 2.60
CA GLY A 157 -2.66 -17.94 2.59
C GLY A 157 -2.31 -16.52 3.05
N VAL A 158 -3.14 -15.54 2.72
CA VAL A 158 -3.00 -14.15 3.18
C VAL A 158 -3.89 -13.98 4.41
N LEU A 159 -3.32 -13.55 5.53
CA LEU A 159 -4.06 -13.43 6.78
C LEU A 159 -4.95 -12.18 6.76
N ILE A 160 -6.23 -12.34 7.14
CA ILE A 160 -7.16 -11.23 7.43
C ILE A 160 -8.01 -11.62 8.65
N GLY A 161 -8.38 -10.64 9.48
CA GLY A 161 -9.41 -10.83 10.51
C GLY A 161 -9.27 -9.88 11.70
N ARG A 162 -10.21 -9.98 12.64
CA ARG A 162 -10.27 -9.13 13.85
C ARG A 162 -9.05 -9.29 14.74
N GLY A 163 -8.46 -10.48 14.78
CA GLY A 163 -7.23 -10.75 15.51
C GLY A 163 -6.00 -10.02 14.95
N MET A 164 -6.06 -9.50 13.72
CA MET A 164 -5.06 -8.59 13.14
C MET A 164 -5.36 -7.11 13.44
N GLY A 165 -6.43 -6.81 14.18
CA GLY A 165 -6.93 -5.44 14.35
C GLY A 165 -7.71 -4.93 13.15
N VAL A 166 -8.29 -5.82 12.33
CA VAL A 166 -9.14 -5.45 11.19
C VAL A 166 -10.59 -5.82 11.51
N ALA A 167 -11.41 -4.83 11.82
CA ALA A 167 -12.85 -4.99 12.06
C ALA A 167 -13.70 -4.67 10.82
N ALA A 168 -13.19 -3.81 9.94
CA ALA A 168 -13.83 -3.41 8.69
C ALA A 168 -12.80 -3.24 7.57
N LEU A 169 -13.28 -3.20 6.33
CA LEU A 169 -12.48 -3.01 5.12
C LEU A 169 -12.86 -1.68 4.48
N ARG A 170 -11.86 -0.82 4.24
CA ARG A 170 -11.98 0.39 3.44
C ARG A 170 -11.55 0.08 2.01
N LEU A 171 -12.43 0.38 1.07
CA LEU A 171 -12.21 0.35 -0.36
C LEU A 171 -12.10 1.79 -0.87
N ASN A 172 -10.88 2.23 -1.17
CA ASN A 172 -10.63 3.52 -1.83
C ASN A 172 -10.67 3.32 -3.34
N ILE A 173 -11.72 3.81 -4.00
CA ILE A 173 -11.94 3.62 -5.43
C ILE A 173 -11.52 4.86 -6.21
N HIS A 174 -10.72 4.65 -7.26
CA HIS A 174 -10.32 5.66 -8.21
C HIS A 174 -11.06 5.46 -9.54
N TYR A 175 -11.94 6.40 -9.86
CA TYR A 175 -12.55 6.51 -11.19
C TYR A 175 -11.83 7.57 -12.04
N THR A 176 -11.63 7.26 -13.32
CA THR A 176 -11.12 8.17 -14.34
C THR A 176 -12.21 8.52 -15.35
N ASP A 177 -12.13 9.73 -15.89
CA ASP A 177 -12.92 10.18 -17.06
C ASP A 177 -14.42 9.94 -16.92
N GLY A 178 -15.00 10.38 -15.80
CA GLY A 178 -16.43 10.19 -15.53
C GLY A 178 -17.31 10.81 -16.62
N ALA A 179 -18.29 10.04 -17.09
CA ALA A 179 -19.16 10.40 -18.22
C ALA A 179 -20.65 10.26 -17.87
N TYR A 180 -21.48 10.97 -18.63
CA TYR A 180 -22.92 10.71 -18.61
C TYR A 180 -23.23 9.43 -19.39
N GLU A 181 -24.19 8.66 -18.91
CA GLU A 181 -24.82 7.59 -19.67
C GLU A 181 -25.71 8.14 -20.79
N ASP A 182 -26.42 9.24 -20.48
CA ASP A 182 -27.20 10.01 -21.45
C ASP A 182 -26.95 11.51 -21.25
N ASP A 183 -26.30 12.13 -22.24
CA ASP A 183 -25.97 13.55 -22.24
C ASP A 183 -27.22 14.45 -22.20
N ALA A 184 -28.35 14.00 -22.75
CA ALA A 184 -29.56 14.80 -22.82
C ALA A 184 -30.23 14.97 -21.44
N SER A 185 -30.30 13.88 -20.66
CA SER A 185 -30.84 13.89 -19.29
C SER A 185 -29.80 14.22 -18.23
N LYS A 186 -28.50 14.30 -18.60
CA LYS A 186 -27.37 14.41 -17.66
C LYS A 186 -27.36 13.29 -16.63
N LEU A 187 -27.76 12.08 -17.04
CA LEU A 187 -27.74 10.90 -16.17
C LEU A 187 -26.30 10.40 -16.06
N HIS A 188 -25.76 10.36 -14.86
CA HIS A 188 -24.41 9.84 -14.60
C HIS A 188 -24.33 8.33 -14.80
N ARG A 189 -23.16 7.83 -15.20
CA ARG A 189 -22.85 6.40 -15.09
C ARG A 189 -22.89 5.97 -13.62
N MET A 190 -23.59 4.86 -13.35
CA MET A 190 -23.78 4.33 -12.01
C MET A 190 -22.82 3.18 -11.72
N ALA A 191 -22.05 3.34 -10.66
CA ALA A 191 -21.04 2.42 -10.18
C ALA A 191 -21.60 1.53 -9.06
N THR A 192 -21.30 0.23 -9.11
CA THR A 192 -21.72 -0.82 -8.16
C THR A 192 -20.59 -1.83 -7.92
N GLU A 193 -19.35 -1.32 -7.95
CA GLU A 193 -18.13 -2.07 -7.72
C GLU A 193 -18.14 -2.80 -6.38
N GLY A 194 -17.32 -3.84 -6.29
CA GLY A 194 -17.23 -4.63 -5.08
C GLY A 194 -16.06 -5.59 -5.13
N MET A 195 -16.04 -6.49 -4.16
CA MET A 195 -15.08 -7.57 -4.10
C MET A 195 -15.71 -8.81 -3.51
N LYS A 196 -15.29 -9.96 -4.01
CA LYS A 196 -15.55 -11.27 -3.41
C LYS A 196 -14.26 -11.84 -2.85
N ILE A 197 -14.25 -12.14 -1.57
CA ILE A 197 -13.12 -12.74 -0.86
C ILE A 197 -13.38 -14.23 -0.68
N LEU A 198 -12.43 -15.06 -1.09
CA LEU A 198 -12.42 -16.50 -0.85
C LEU A 198 -11.41 -16.82 0.23
N TYR A 199 -11.86 -17.50 1.28
CA TYR A 199 -11.01 -17.81 2.42
C TYR A 199 -11.20 -19.25 2.88
N MET A 200 -10.30 -19.69 3.74
CA MET A 200 -10.38 -20.96 4.44
C MET A 200 -10.37 -20.74 5.95
N LYS A 201 -11.10 -21.59 6.66
CA LYS A 201 -11.22 -21.53 8.12
C LYS A 201 -10.07 -22.26 8.83
N ASP A 202 -9.54 -23.30 8.19
CA ASP A 202 -8.29 -23.94 8.61
C ASP A 202 -7.10 -23.18 8.04
N PHE A 203 -5.99 -23.10 8.78
CA PHE A 203 -4.78 -22.45 8.31
C PHE A 203 -3.97 -23.32 7.37
N ARG A 204 -3.41 -22.69 6.32
CA ARG A 204 -2.31 -23.26 5.55
C ARG A 204 -1.03 -23.24 6.38
N PRO A 205 -0.03 -24.09 6.05
CA PRO A 205 1.24 -24.11 6.79
C PRO A 205 2.01 -22.79 6.70
N ASN A 206 1.74 -21.95 5.70
CA ASN A 206 2.39 -20.64 5.56
C ASN A 206 1.39 -19.48 5.45
N THR A 207 1.81 -18.32 5.96
CA THR A 207 1.16 -17.03 5.79
C THR A 207 2.00 -16.17 4.85
N SER A 208 1.36 -15.35 4.01
CA SER A 208 2.01 -14.36 3.16
C SER A 208 1.68 -12.94 3.58
N LEU A 209 2.68 -12.05 3.52
CA LEU A 209 2.53 -10.60 3.64
C LEU A 209 3.19 -9.92 2.44
N SER A 210 2.66 -8.77 2.04
CA SER A 210 3.30 -7.92 1.04
C SER A 210 4.46 -7.13 1.67
N LYS A 211 5.43 -6.76 0.84
CA LYS A 211 6.53 -5.85 1.16
C LYS A 211 6.84 -4.97 -0.04
N THR A 212 6.67 -3.67 0.07
CA THR A 212 6.96 -2.74 -1.01
C THR A 212 8.44 -2.38 -1.06
N ILE A 213 9.05 -2.59 -2.21
CA ILE A 213 10.47 -2.34 -2.46
C ILE A 213 10.68 -0.94 -3.04
N LEU A 214 9.78 -0.45 -3.88
CA LEU A 214 9.77 0.92 -4.38
C LEU A 214 8.33 1.41 -4.32
N TRP A 215 8.12 2.54 -3.65
CA TRP A 215 6.82 3.19 -3.48
C TRP A 215 6.91 4.63 -3.97
N ALA A 216 6.47 4.88 -5.19
CA ALA A 216 6.40 6.20 -5.80
C ALA A 216 5.01 6.46 -6.43
N PRO A 217 3.95 6.55 -5.61
CA PRO A 217 2.61 6.92 -6.09
C PRO A 217 2.47 8.42 -6.38
N TYR A 218 3.39 9.23 -5.87
CA TYR A 218 3.54 10.65 -6.14
C TYR A 218 5.01 11.02 -6.01
N GLY A 219 5.40 12.16 -6.58
CA GLY A 219 6.79 12.61 -6.52
C GLY A 219 6.91 14.13 -6.56
N PRO A 220 8.08 14.68 -6.17
CA PRO A 220 8.36 16.10 -6.34
C PRO A 220 8.33 16.46 -7.83
N ARG A 221 8.16 17.74 -8.15
CA ARG A 221 8.07 18.21 -9.55
C ARG A 221 9.23 17.77 -10.45
N ALA A 222 10.42 17.62 -9.87
CA ALA A 222 11.61 17.17 -10.59
C ALA A 222 11.59 15.67 -10.94
N MET A 223 10.75 14.88 -10.26
CA MET A 223 10.43 13.50 -10.62
C MET A 223 9.32 13.51 -11.68
N ALA A 224 9.73 13.54 -12.94
CA ALA A 224 8.82 13.51 -14.08
C ALA A 224 9.47 12.79 -15.26
N VAL A 225 8.66 12.01 -15.99
CA VAL A 225 9.07 11.37 -17.24
C VAL A 225 9.18 12.44 -18.33
N PRO A 226 10.37 12.70 -18.92
CA PRO A 226 10.53 13.72 -19.96
C PRO A 226 9.81 13.33 -21.25
N PRO A 227 9.19 14.27 -21.99
CA PRO A 227 8.45 13.94 -23.21
C PRO A 227 9.37 13.42 -24.32
N GLY A 228 8.82 12.60 -25.22
CA GLY A 228 9.54 12.14 -26.41
C GLY A 228 10.63 11.11 -26.13
N THR A 229 10.66 10.52 -24.94
CA THR A 229 11.70 9.56 -24.52
C THR A 229 11.18 8.13 -24.62
N SER A 230 11.92 7.23 -25.25
CA SER A 230 11.51 5.82 -25.41
C SER A 230 11.77 4.94 -24.19
N ARG A 231 12.86 5.21 -23.45
CA ARG A 231 13.24 4.43 -22.26
C ARG A 231 13.82 5.34 -21.19
N TYR A 232 12.93 5.87 -20.37
CA TYR A 232 13.28 6.59 -19.14
C TYR A 232 13.06 5.68 -17.95
N PHE A 233 13.96 5.62 -16.97
CA PHE A 233 13.81 4.73 -15.82
C PHE A 233 13.72 5.48 -14.49
N LEU A 234 13.02 4.85 -13.56
CA LEU A 234 13.07 5.14 -12.13
C LEU A 234 13.48 3.85 -11.40
N SER A 235 14.52 3.91 -10.58
CA SER A 235 15.09 2.73 -9.91
C SER A 235 15.34 2.98 -8.43
N ARG A 236 15.33 1.90 -7.65
CA ARG A 236 15.70 1.88 -6.23
C ARG A 236 16.41 0.57 -5.89
N THR A 237 17.42 0.64 -5.03
CA THR A 237 18.05 -0.53 -4.42
C THR A 237 17.73 -0.59 -2.94
N CYS A 238 16.99 -1.62 -2.54
CA CYS A 238 16.67 -1.95 -1.15
C CYS A 238 17.73 -2.90 -0.59
N SER A 239 18.42 -2.48 0.48
CA SER A 239 19.29 -3.40 1.23
C SER A 239 18.44 -4.19 2.22
N VAL A 240 18.46 -5.51 2.13
CA VAL A 240 17.61 -6.39 2.94
C VAL A 240 18.18 -6.42 4.36
N ASN A 241 17.40 -5.96 5.33
CA ASN A 241 17.73 -5.97 6.74
C ASN A 241 16.70 -6.77 7.53
N THR A 242 17.08 -7.25 8.72
CA THR A 242 16.10 -7.83 9.65
C THR A 242 15.17 -6.76 10.21
N SER A 243 13.90 -7.11 10.41
CA SER A 243 12.95 -6.30 11.18
C SER A 243 13.27 -6.25 12.67
N CYS A 244 14.13 -7.14 13.15
CA CYS A 244 14.56 -7.22 14.53
C CYS A 244 15.64 -6.19 14.87
N ARG A 245 15.23 -4.91 14.88
CA ARG A 245 16.09 -3.77 15.19
C ARG A 245 15.31 -2.69 15.93
N ASP A 246 15.93 -2.11 16.94
CA ASP A 246 15.43 -0.91 17.60
C ASP A 246 15.67 0.34 16.74
N VAL A 247 14.67 1.22 16.67
CA VAL A 247 14.82 2.53 16.03
C VAL A 247 15.89 3.37 16.74
N GLN A 248 16.51 4.29 16.01
CA GLN A 248 17.46 5.23 16.61
C GLN A 248 16.73 6.26 17.50
N ASP A 249 17.43 6.80 18.50
CA ASP A 249 16.87 7.77 19.45
C ASP A 249 16.33 9.03 18.74
N GLU A 250 16.99 9.49 17.68
CA GLU A 250 16.53 10.63 16.87
C GLU A 250 15.19 10.34 16.16
N GLN A 251 15.03 9.12 15.62
CA GLN A 251 13.79 8.70 14.96
C GLN A 251 12.65 8.58 15.99
N LEU A 252 12.95 8.06 17.18
CA LEU A 252 11.97 7.96 18.27
C LEU A 252 11.50 9.34 18.73
N ALA A 253 12.42 10.31 18.83
CA ALA A 253 12.08 11.69 19.16
C ALA A 253 11.20 12.35 18.09
N MET A 254 11.52 12.19 16.81
CA MET A 254 10.68 12.66 15.70
C MET A 254 9.28 12.06 15.76
N MET A 255 9.18 10.78 16.13
CA MET A 255 7.90 10.07 16.22
C MET A 255 6.97 10.63 17.29
N THR A 256 7.51 11.04 18.44
CA THR A 256 6.69 11.66 19.50
C THR A 256 6.08 13.00 19.10
N VAL A 257 6.74 13.72 18.19
CA VAL A 257 6.24 14.97 17.60
C VAL A 257 5.12 14.66 16.59
N VAL A 258 5.33 13.65 15.74
CA VAL A 258 4.35 13.23 14.71
C VAL A 258 3.08 12.67 15.35
N MET A 259 3.17 11.93 16.45
CA MET A 259 2.01 11.36 17.18
C MET A 259 1.31 12.35 18.13
N GLY A 260 1.49 13.66 17.92
CA GLY A 260 0.68 14.69 18.60
C GLY A 260 0.94 14.89 20.10
N SER A 261 2.01 14.30 20.66
CA SER A 261 2.41 14.51 22.07
C SER A 261 3.21 15.81 22.24
N GLY A 262 2.71 16.90 21.64
CA GLY A 262 3.30 18.23 21.64
C GLY A 262 3.45 18.80 23.05
N GLY A 263 4.60 18.55 23.67
CA GLY A 263 5.10 19.22 24.85
C GLY A 263 6.62 19.27 24.79
N ASN A 264 7.22 20.40 25.17
CA ASN A 264 8.66 20.65 25.24
C ASN A 264 9.46 19.37 25.46
N ALA A 265 10.40 19.08 24.54
CA ALA A 265 11.35 17.96 24.59
C ALA A 265 11.65 17.55 26.04
N GLY A 266 10.95 16.52 26.50
CA GLY A 266 11.25 15.80 27.73
C GLY A 266 12.59 15.09 27.58
N PRO A 267 13.06 14.35 28.61
CA PRO A 267 14.33 13.63 28.52
C PRO A 267 14.35 12.77 27.25
N ALA A 268 15.51 12.69 26.60
CA ALA A 268 15.71 11.95 25.35
C ALA A 268 14.97 10.60 25.40
N LEU A 269 13.93 10.46 24.58
CA LEU A 269 13.23 9.20 24.42
C LEU A 269 14.20 8.24 23.74
N SER A 270 14.40 7.08 24.35
CA SER A 270 15.17 5.96 23.82
C SER A 270 14.41 4.68 24.07
N CYS A 271 14.72 3.62 23.31
CA CYS A 271 14.12 2.31 23.54
C CYS A 271 14.35 1.82 24.97
N ALA A 272 15.52 2.08 25.56
CA ALA A 272 15.82 1.75 26.95
C ALA A 272 14.85 2.40 27.96
N VAL A 273 14.42 3.65 27.70
CA VAL A 273 13.42 4.34 28.53
C VAL A 273 12.01 3.79 28.29
N ALA A 274 11.72 3.35 27.06
CA ALA A 274 10.43 2.78 26.69
C ALA A 274 10.25 1.31 27.15
N ALA A 275 11.32 0.60 27.51
CA ALA A 275 11.29 -0.82 27.89
C ALA A 275 10.19 -1.24 28.90
N PRO A 276 9.89 -0.47 29.97
CA PRO A 276 8.83 -0.85 30.91
C PRO A 276 7.43 -0.90 30.29
N PHE A 277 7.22 -0.25 29.13
CA PHE A 277 5.95 -0.19 28.43
C PHE A 277 5.72 -1.34 27.46
N CYS A 278 6.74 -2.18 27.18
CA CYS A 278 6.68 -3.27 26.22
C CYS A 278 5.47 -4.20 26.42
N PHE A 279 5.03 -4.46 27.66
CA PHE A 279 4.00 -5.47 27.95
C PHE A 279 2.90 -4.97 28.89
N MET A 280 2.61 -3.67 28.85
CA MET A 280 1.57 -3.06 29.68
C MET A 280 0.14 -3.39 29.24
N GLY A 281 -0.06 -4.10 28.12
CA GLY A 281 -1.37 -4.56 27.65
C GLY A 281 -2.30 -3.47 27.14
N ASN A 282 -1.77 -2.27 26.85
CA ASN A 282 -2.48 -1.15 26.26
C ASN A 282 -1.95 -0.88 24.83
N GLU A 283 -2.57 0.03 24.07
CA GLU A 283 -2.11 0.36 22.70
C GLU A 283 -0.65 0.81 22.65
N MET A 284 -0.18 1.52 23.70
CA MET A 284 1.22 1.95 23.84
C MET A 284 2.19 0.76 23.81
N SER A 285 1.79 -0.41 24.33
CA SER A 285 2.62 -1.61 24.27
C SER A 285 2.88 -2.06 22.84
N GLY A 286 1.89 -1.97 21.93
CA GLY A 286 2.07 -2.29 20.52
C GLY A 286 3.08 -1.38 19.84
N TYR A 287 2.94 -0.07 20.03
CA TYR A 287 3.88 0.91 19.47
C TYR A 287 5.30 0.69 19.98
N VAL A 288 5.47 0.45 21.29
CA VAL A 288 6.80 0.21 21.87
C VAL A 288 7.41 -1.10 21.36
N GLN A 289 6.62 -2.17 21.27
CA GLN A 289 7.07 -3.43 20.67
C GLN A 289 7.47 -3.28 19.20
N GLN A 290 6.74 -2.45 18.44
CA GLN A 290 6.99 -2.23 17.03
C GLN A 290 8.23 -1.37 16.76
N LEU A 291 8.50 -0.38 17.62
CA LEU A 291 9.63 0.55 17.52
C LEU A 291 10.91 -0.03 18.16
N CYS A 292 10.75 -0.80 19.24
CA CYS A 292 11.85 -1.28 20.07
C CYS A 292 11.79 -2.82 20.30
N PRO A 293 11.70 -3.64 19.24
CA PRO A 293 11.49 -5.07 19.38
C PRO A 293 12.66 -5.81 20.06
N VAL A 294 13.90 -5.33 19.89
CA VAL A 294 15.08 -5.92 20.53
C VAL A 294 15.06 -5.59 22.01
N THR A 295 14.82 -4.32 22.38
CA THR A 295 14.68 -3.93 23.79
C THR A 295 13.54 -4.66 24.49
N CYS A 296 12.45 -4.95 23.78
CA CYS A 296 11.34 -5.75 24.32
C CYS A 296 11.64 -7.26 24.39
N GLY A 297 12.82 -7.72 23.96
CA GLY A 297 13.21 -9.13 23.99
C GLY A 297 12.45 -9.99 22.98
N LEU A 298 11.93 -9.40 21.90
CA LEU A 298 11.14 -10.11 20.87
C LEU A 298 12.02 -10.78 19.80
N CYS A 299 13.31 -10.46 19.80
CA CYS A 299 14.28 -10.83 18.78
C CYS A 299 15.30 -11.86 19.25
N ASP A 300 15.26 -12.20 20.53
CA ASP A 300 16.09 -13.25 21.11
C ASP A 300 15.56 -14.61 20.68
N GLU A 301 16.45 -15.61 20.60
CA GLU A 301 16.09 -16.99 20.28
C GLU A 301 15.06 -17.50 21.31
N ASP A 302 13.79 -17.59 20.92
CA ASP A 302 12.78 -18.32 21.69
C ASP A 302 13.28 -19.77 21.85
N ASP A 303 13.66 -20.16 23.07
CA ASP A 303 14.00 -21.52 23.52
C ASP A 303 14.76 -22.39 22.50
N SER A 304 16.08 -22.23 22.46
CA SER A 304 17.04 -23.06 21.73
C SER A 304 17.10 -24.55 22.16
N ASP A 305 16.10 -25.06 22.87
CA ASP A 305 15.99 -26.48 23.22
C ASP A 305 15.60 -27.38 22.02
N ASN A 306 15.11 -26.80 20.91
CA ASN A 306 14.64 -27.59 19.74
C ASN A 306 15.34 -27.31 18.40
N GLY A 307 16.35 -26.43 18.35
CA GLY A 307 17.11 -26.18 17.11
C GLY A 307 16.32 -25.50 15.98
N ILE A 308 15.28 -24.74 16.33
CA ILE A 308 14.43 -24.00 15.40
C ILE A 308 14.93 -22.55 15.29
N SER A 309 15.12 -22.05 14.08
CA SER A 309 15.48 -20.64 13.81
C SER A 309 14.42 -19.69 14.38
N ASN A 310 14.82 -18.59 15.01
CA ASN A 310 13.89 -17.59 15.54
C ASN A 310 12.94 -17.08 14.45
N TYR A 311 11.65 -17.37 14.56
CA TYR A 311 10.68 -16.95 13.55
C TYR A 311 10.52 -15.43 13.45
N ARG A 312 10.78 -14.68 14.54
CA ARG A 312 10.73 -13.22 14.58
C ARG A 312 12.04 -12.56 14.15
N ASN A 313 13.12 -13.33 14.07
CA ASN A 313 14.39 -12.88 13.53
C ASN A 313 14.95 -13.96 12.59
N PRO A 314 14.29 -14.22 11.46
CA PRO A 314 14.66 -15.32 10.60
C PRO A 314 15.97 -15.02 9.87
N ASP A 315 16.78 -16.06 9.64
CA ASP A 315 18.04 -15.96 8.88
C ASP A 315 17.81 -15.64 7.39
N GLY A 316 16.56 -15.71 6.93
CA GLY A 316 16.15 -15.27 5.61
C GLY A 316 14.67 -15.48 5.33
N TYR A 317 14.25 -14.99 4.17
CA TYR A 317 12.88 -14.72 3.80
C TYR A 317 12.56 -15.41 2.48
N ARG A 318 11.43 -16.11 2.43
CA ARG A 318 10.95 -16.77 1.20
C ARG A 318 10.05 -15.80 0.45
N VAL A 319 10.57 -15.16 -0.58
CA VAL A 319 9.79 -14.32 -1.50
C VAL A 319 9.06 -15.23 -2.50
N THR A 320 7.74 -15.24 -2.51
CA THR A 320 6.91 -16.16 -3.30
C THR A 320 6.23 -15.52 -4.50
N GLY A 321 6.17 -14.19 -4.57
CA GLY A 321 5.62 -13.47 -5.72
C GLY A 321 6.11 -12.02 -5.80
N ILE A 322 5.80 -11.37 -6.92
CA ILE A 322 6.06 -9.95 -7.15
C ILE A 322 4.92 -9.32 -7.96
N THR A 323 4.63 -8.06 -7.67
CA THR A 323 3.61 -7.26 -8.33
C THR A 323 4.23 -5.92 -8.72
N TYR A 324 3.99 -5.50 -9.96
CA TYR A 324 4.43 -4.20 -10.49
C TYR A 324 3.21 -3.35 -10.80
N HIS A 325 3.31 -2.06 -10.53
CA HIS A 325 2.30 -1.07 -10.84
C HIS A 325 2.93 0.20 -11.40
N ALA A 326 2.37 0.66 -12.52
CA ALA A 326 2.62 1.95 -13.13
C ALA A 326 1.36 2.37 -13.90
N HIS A 327 1.34 3.58 -14.44
CA HIS A 327 0.25 4.01 -15.32
C HIS A 327 0.61 3.76 -16.79
N SER A 328 -0.01 4.51 -17.70
CA SER A 328 -0.03 4.25 -19.14
C SER A 328 1.32 4.28 -19.85
N LEU A 329 2.33 4.96 -19.29
CA LEU A 329 3.67 5.05 -19.88
C LEU A 329 4.57 3.88 -19.50
N GLY A 330 4.24 3.13 -18.44
CA GLY A 330 5.01 1.96 -18.04
C GLY A 330 5.14 0.96 -19.20
N SER A 331 6.37 0.61 -19.55
CA SER A 331 6.67 -0.25 -20.71
C SER A 331 7.49 -1.48 -20.33
N GLU A 332 8.34 -1.39 -19.31
CA GLU A 332 9.19 -2.47 -18.85
C GLU A 332 9.31 -2.39 -17.32
N MET A 333 9.36 -3.55 -16.65
CA MET A 333 9.44 -3.65 -15.19
C MET A 333 10.51 -4.65 -14.80
N TYR A 334 11.43 -4.27 -13.93
CA TYR A 334 12.58 -5.11 -13.58
C TYR A 334 12.72 -5.28 -12.08
N ALA A 335 13.13 -6.48 -11.66
CA ALA A 335 13.54 -6.77 -10.30
C ALA A 335 14.72 -7.74 -10.29
N THR A 336 15.78 -7.41 -9.56
CA THR A 336 17.03 -8.18 -9.51
C THR A 336 17.49 -8.34 -8.07
N LEU A 337 17.73 -9.59 -7.67
CA LEU A 337 18.39 -9.94 -6.42
C LEU A 337 19.90 -9.94 -6.63
N LEU A 338 20.61 -9.14 -5.86
CA LEU A 338 22.06 -9.02 -5.85
C LEU A 338 22.58 -9.61 -4.54
N ARG A 339 23.48 -10.59 -4.63
CA ARG A 339 24.14 -11.21 -3.49
C ARG A 339 25.64 -11.12 -3.63
N GLU A 340 26.32 -10.65 -2.60
CA GLU A 340 27.78 -10.58 -2.58
C GLU A 340 28.36 -12.01 -2.61
N GLN A 341 29.34 -12.27 -3.48
CA GLN A 341 30.04 -13.55 -3.47
C GLN A 341 30.92 -13.65 -2.23
N GLU A 342 30.62 -14.61 -1.38
CA GLU A 342 31.51 -14.97 -0.29
C GLU A 342 32.86 -15.43 -0.88
N ALA A 343 33.95 -14.81 -0.42
CA ALA A 343 35.29 -15.13 -0.88
C ALA A 343 35.69 -16.55 -0.44
N GLY A 344 35.33 -17.55 -1.26
CA GLY A 344 35.82 -18.92 -1.16
C GLY A 344 34.74 -19.95 -0.88
N LEU A 345 34.25 -20.57 -1.95
CA LEU A 345 34.13 -22.01 -2.22
C LEU A 345 33.44 -22.10 -3.60
N ASP A 346 33.94 -22.96 -4.49
CA ASP A 346 33.46 -23.15 -5.87
C ASP A 346 33.94 -22.16 -6.96
N ALA A 347 35.24 -21.85 -6.95
CA ALA A 347 35.94 -21.49 -8.18
C ALA A 347 36.21 -22.74 -9.05
N ALA A 348 35.15 -23.30 -9.65
CA ALA A 348 35.26 -24.30 -10.71
C ALA A 348 34.34 -23.90 -11.88
N GLY A 349 34.67 -22.81 -12.58
CA GLY A 349 33.96 -22.48 -13.82
C GLY A 349 34.21 -21.13 -14.46
N ALA A 350 34.81 -20.16 -13.77
CA ALA A 350 35.02 -18.83 -14.37
C ALA A 350 36.35 -18.76 -15.15
N VAL A 351 36.25 -18.61 -16.47
CA VAL A 351 37.37 -18.25 -17.35
C VAL A 351 37.69 -16.77 -17.15
N PRO A 352 38.90 -16.37 -16.72
CA PRO A 352 39.23 -14.97 -16.53
C PRO A 352 39.58 -14.31 -17.88
N ALA A 353 38.85 -13.26 -18.24
CA ALA A 353 39.25 -12.35 -19.31
C ALA A 353 40.27 -11.35 -18.76
N SER A 354 41.50 -11.43 -19.25
CA SER A 354 42.61 -10.55 -18.88
C SER A 354 42.63 -9.26 -19.71
N ILE A 355 42.67 -8.08 -19.08
CA ILE A 355 43.20 -6.84 -19.69
C ILE A 355 44.02 -6.05 -18.63
N PRO A 356 45.20 -5.47 -18.99
CA PRO A 356 46.16 -4.94 -18.03
C PRO A 356 45.95 -3.46 -17.66
N VAL A 357 46.33 -3.17 -16.42
CA VAL A 357 46.31 -1.89 -15.70
C VAL A 357 47.36 -0.88 -16.20
N VAL A 358 46.97 0.40 -16.31
CA VAL A 358 47.88 1.56 -16.09
C VAL A 358 47.20 2.64 -15.22
N GLN A 359 47.39 2.49 -13.91
CA GLN A 359 47.72 3.49 -12.87
C GLN A 359 47.57 5.01 -13.15
N LYS A 360 46.72 5.72 -12.37
CA LYS A 360 47.07 6.45 -11.11
C LYS A 360 46.03 7.53 -10.74
N LYS A 361 45.33 7.36 -9.60
CA LYS A 361 45.43 8.24 -8.40
C LYS A 361 44.63 7.66 -7.24
N GLN A 362 45.35 7.35 -6.17
CA GLN A 362 44.89 6.72 -4.95
C GLN A 362 44.27 7.78 -4.01
N GLN A 363 43.00 7.61 -3.68
CA GLN A 363 42.40 7.68 -2.32
C GLN A 363 40.86 7.63 -2.43
N GLN A 364 40.33 6.52 -2.95
CA GLN A 364 38.88 6.18 -2.92
C GLN A 364 38.63 4.69 -3.29
N ALA A 365 39.59 3.81 -3.00
CA ALA A 365 39.56 2.40 -3.40
C ALA A 365 39.20 1.48 -2.22
N VAL A 366 38.02 1.68 -1.62
CA VAL A 366 37.39 0.68 -0.73
C VAL A 366 36.11 0.08 -1.36
N MET A 367 35.61 0.62 -2.47
CA MET A 367 34.37 0.15 -3.13
C MET A 367 34.61 -0.54 -4.49
N LEU A 368 35.73 -1.24 -4.68
CA LEU A 368 36.06 -1.91 -5.96
C LEU A 368 36.67 -3.29 -5.71
N ASN A 369 35.88 -4.21 -5.18
CA ASN A 369 36.06 -5.66 -5.38
C ASN A 369 34.85 -6.50 -4.88
N GLU A 370 33.65 -5.94 -4.80
CA GLU A 370 32.45 -6.73 -4.49
C GLU A 370 31.96 -7.40 -5.77
N THR A 371 32.21 -8.69 -5.93
CA THR A 371 31.64 -9.48 -7.02
C THR A 371 30.25 -9.94 -6.62
N PHE A 372 29.21 -9.37 -7.20
CA PHE A 372 27.83 -9.79 -6.97
C PHE A 372 27.43 -10.94 -7.90
N THR A 373 26.59 -11.84 -7.41
CA THR A 373 25.71 -12.67 -8.25
C THR A 373 24.36 -11.97 -8.39
N ALA A 374 23.90 -11.81 -9.63
CA ALA A 374 22.58 -11.25 -9.94
C ALA A 374 21.61 -12.37 -10.34
N LYS A 375 20.40 -12.35 -9.77
CA LYS A 375 19.28 -13.25 -10.11
C LYS A 375 18.06 -12.42 -10.46
N ASP A 376 17.47 -12.69 -11.63
CA ASP A 376 16.21 -12.07 -12.03
C ASP A 376 15.06 -12.54 -11.13
N LEU A 377 14.25 -11.59 -10.66
CA LEU A 377 13.07 -11.84 -9.82
C LEU A 377 11.79 -11.58 -10.61
N LYS A 378 11.66 -12.24 -11.77
CA LYS A 378 10.50 -12.10 -12.67
C LYS A 378 10.38 -10.69 -13.26
N SER A 379 11.41 -10.25 -13.97
CA SER A 379 11.31 -9.04 -14.79
C SER A 379 10.36 -9.23 -15.98
N ARG A 380 9.75 -8.13 -16.44
CA ARG A 380 8.92 -8.03 -17.63
C ARG A 380 9.53 -7.03 -18.60
N GLU A 381 10.20 -7.53 -19.63
CA GLU A 381 10.72 -6.74 -20.76
C GLU A 381 9.60 -6.14 -21.62
N ILE A 382 8.37 -6.62 -21.48
CA ILE A 382 7.15 -6.02 -22.02
C ILE A 382 6.10 -6.01 -20.92
N TRP A 383 5.68 -4.82 -20.54
CA TRP A 383 4.68 -4.57 -19.53
C TRP A 383 3.58 -3.66 -20.09
N HIS A 384 2.33 -3.94 -19.70
CA HIS A 384 1.17 -3.18 -20.14
C HIS A 384 0.25 -2.89 -18.96
N PHE A 385 -0.29 -1.67 -18.92
CA PHE A 385 -1.22 -1.22 -17.88
C PHE A 385 -2.43 -2.15 -17.68
N ASN A 386 -2.89 -2.86 -18.72
CA ASN A 386 -4.04 -3.78 -18.62
C ASN A 386 -3.68 -5.18 -18.11
N ASP A 387 -2.39 -5.46 -17.89
CA ASP A 387 -1.87 -6.75 -17.45
C ASP A 387 -0.86 -6.55 -16.31
N GLN A 388 -1.40 -6.22 -15.13
CA GLN A 388 -0.63 -5.99 -13.91
C GLN A 388 -0.65 -7.20 -12.96
N ALA A 389 -0.78 -8.40 -13.52
CA ALA A 389 -0.91 -9.64 -12.76
C ALA A 389 0.25 -9.83 -11.77
N SER A 390 -0.07 -10.41 -10.61
CA SER A 390 0.96 -10.82 -9.66
C SER A 390 1.69 -12.04 -10.21
N ILE A 391 3.02 -11.99 -10.22
CA ILE A 391 3.84 -13.01 -10.83
C ILE A 391 4.38 -13.90 -9.72
N PRO A 392 4.03 -15.20 -9.70
CA PRO A 392 4.61 -16.11 -8.73
C PRO A 392 6.08 -16.37 -9.07
N MET A 393 6.90 -16.50 -8.03
CA MET A 393 8.32 -16.81 -8.16
C MET A 393 8.53 -18.24 -8.68
N ASP A 394 9.73 -18.49 -9.21
CA ASP A 394 10.14 -19.85 -9.59
C ASP A 394 10.29 -20.75 -8.36
N TYR A 395 10.29 -22.06 -8.60
CA TYR A 395 10.67 -23.03 -7.57
C TYR A 395 12.17 -22.97 -7.32
N ASP A 396 12.55 -22.96 -6.05
CA ASP A 396 13.93 -23.01 -5.60
C ASP A 396 14.10 -24.10 -4.54
N VAL A 397 15.36 -24.42 -4.28
CA VAL A 397 15.78 -25.53 -3.44
C VAL A 397 16.05 -25.01 -2.02
N PHE A 398 15.20 -25.37 -1.06
CA PHE A 398 15.29 -24.93 0.33
C PHE A 398 15.87 -26.03 1.21
N THR A 399 16.79 -25.68 2.09
CA THR A 399 17.29 -26.61 3.11
C THR A 399 16.47 -26.42 4.37
N VAL A 400 15.71 -27.44 4.75
CA VAL A 400 14.89 -27.46 5.97
C VAL A 400 15.60 -28.33 6.99
N ALA A 401 15.86 -27.78 8.18
CA ALA A 401 16.27 -28.59 9.32
C ALA A 401 15.05 -29.38 9.81
N ASN A 402 15.06 -30.71 9.66
CA ASN A 402 14.01 -31.55 10.24
C ASN A 402 14.19 -31.60 11.76
N SER A 403 13.36 -30.87 12.50
CA SER A 403 13.08 -31.13 13.91
C SER A 403 11.86 -32.05 14.12
N ASP A 404 11.10 -32.36 13.06
CA ASP A 404 9.86 -33.14 13.16
C ASP A 404 10.07 -34.61 12.81
N ILE A 405 10.69 -35.38 13.72
CA ILE A 405 10.37 -36.81 13.85
C ILE A 405 9.96 -37.04 15.31
N GLY A 406 8.67 -37.35 15.48
CA GLY A 406 7.93 -37.33 16.73
C GLY A 406 8.63 -37.95 17.94
N ASN A 407 8.35 -37.33 19.09
CA ASN A 407 8.16 -37.94 20.40
C ASN A 407 8.85 -39.32 20.56
N SER A 408 10.17 -39.31 20.65
CA SER A 408 10.97 -40.45 21.04
C SER A 408 11.89 -39.99 22.16
N GLU A 409 11.47 -40.25 23.40
CA GLU A 409 12.35 -40.28 24.56
C GLU A 409 13.46 -41.33 24.31
N ASN A 410 14.49 -40.95 23.56
CA ASN A 410 15.88 -41.38 23.63
C ASN A 410 16.61 -41.12 22.31
N SER A 411 17.78 -40.47 22.46
CA SER A 411 19.01 -40.69 21.68
C SER A 411 19.21 -39.91 20.37
N ASN A 412 19.94 -38.80 20.47
CA ASN A 412 21.09 -38.41 19.63
C ASN A 412 21.01 -38.76 18.13
N THR A 413 20.00 -38.26 17.42
CA THR A 413 20.02 -38.25 15.95
C THR A 413 20.38 -36.84 15.50
N ALA A 414 21.55 -36.71 14.85
CA ALA A 414 21.96 -35.48 14.18
C ALA A 414 20.83 -34.98 13.27
N SER A 415 20.56 -33.68 13.30
CA SER A 415 19.59 -33.02 12.43
C SER A 415 19.93 -33.35 10.96
N THR A 416 19.17 -34.24 10.34
CA THR A 416 19.25 -34.46 8.90
C THR A 416 18.56 -33.29 8.23
N ALA A 417 19.35 -32.34 7.73
CA ALA A 417 18.85 -31.28 6.87
C ALA A 417 18.29 -31.93 5.58
N THR A 418 17.00 -31.76 5.33
CA THR A 418 16.35 -32.23 4.11
C THR A 418 16.19 -31.08 3.15
N THR A 419 16.45 -31.36 1.88
CA THR A 419 16.31 -30.40 0.81
C THR A 419 14.92 -30.54 0.19
N GLU A 420 14.13 -29.47 0.18
CA GLU A 420 12.77 -29.43 -0.36
C GLU A 420 12.69 -28.43 -1.53
N LEU A 421 12.04 -28.82 -2.61
CA LEU A 421 11.73 -27.92 -3.72
C LEU A 421 10.44 -27.17 -3.41
N LYS A 422 10.50 -25.85 -3.21
CA LYS A 422 9.32 -25.02 -2.91
C LYS A 422 9.27 -23.82 -3.84
N GLN A 423 8.08 -23.30 -4.07
CA GLN A 423 7.91 -22.07 -4.83
C GLN A 423 8.45 -20.87 -4.04
N GLY A 424 9.31 -20.06 -4.62
CA GLY A 424 9.86 -18.87 -3.97
C GLY A 424 11.37 -18.76 -4.10
N VAL A 425 11.90 -17.55 -3.93
CA VAL A 425 13.33 -17.26 -3.87
C VAL A 425 13.71 -16.91 -2.44
N TYR A 426 14.82 -17.48 -1.96
CA TYR A 426 15.36 -17.19 -0.64
C TYR A 426 16.23 -15.93 -0.65
N VAL A 427 15.84 -14.95 0.14
CA VAL A 427 16.52 -13.66 0.31
C VAL A 427 17.01 -13.57 1.76
N LYS A 428 18.27 -13.19 1.98
CA LYS A 428 18.86 -13.10 3.33
C LYS A 428 19.21 -11.66 3.69
N PRO A 429 19.29 -11.31 4.99
CA PRO A 429 19.89 -10.05 5.41
C PRO A 429 21.26 -9.84 4.75
N GLY A 430 21.51 -8.62 4.24
CA GLY A 430 22.71 -8.26 3.47
C GLY A 430 22.57 -8.42 1.95
N ASP A 431 21.57 -9.16 1.45
CA ASP A 431 21.24 -9.12 0.02
C ASP A 431 20.73 -7.73 -0.38
N LYS A 432 20.78 -7.40 -1.68
CA LYS A 432 20.19 -6.17 -2.23
C LYS A 432 19.13 -6.51 -3.28
N LEU A 433 17.97 -5.89 -3.17
CA LEU A 433 16.88 -5.98 -4.14
C LEU A 433 16.84 -4.69 -4.95
N GLN A 434 17.26 -4.73 -6.21
CA GLN A 434 17.07 -3.60 -7.12
C GLN A 434 15.77 -3.78 -7.90
N VAL A 435 14.95 -2.74 -7.95
CA VAL A 435 13.74 -2.70 -8.77
C VAL A 435 13.74 -1.45 -9.65
N THR A 436 13.22 -1.57 -10.87
CA THR A 436 13.22 -0.50 -11.87
C THR A 436 11.92 -0.49 -12.66
N CYS A 437 11.28 0.68 -12.75
CA CYS A 437 10.22 0.94 -13.72
C CYS A 437 10.81 1.69 -14.93
N VAL A 438 10.47 1.27 -16.14
CA VAL A 438 10.86 1.95 -17.39
C VAL A 438 9.61 2.45 -18.10
N TYR A 439 9.73 3.65 -18.66
CA TYR A 439 8.64 4.40 -19.28
C TYR A 439 8.94 4.74 -20.73
N ASP A 440 7.92 4.61 -21.59
CA ASP A 440 7.88 5.12 -22.95
C ASP A 440 6.91 6.30 -23.03
N SER A 441 7.46 7.48 -23.27
CA SER A 441 6.76 8.76 -23.40
C SER A 441 6.89 9.35 -24.81
N THR A 442 7.24 8.55 -25.80
CA THR A 442 7.43 9.00 -27.20
C THR A 442 6.19 9.67 -27.78
N ALA A 443 5.00 9.26 -27.33
CA ALA A 443 3.71 9.85 -27.72
C ALA A 443 3.32 11.11 -26.93
N ARG A 444 4.04 11.46 -25.85
CA ARG A 444 3.72 12.62 -25.00
C ARG A 444 4.47 13.86 -25.49
N ALA A 445 3.74 14.97 -25.58
CA ALA A 445 4.29 16.28 -25.95
C ALA A 445 4.86 17.04 -24.74
N GLU A 446 4.41 16.73 -23.53
CA GLU A 446 4.80 17.36 -22.27
C GLU A 446 5.30 16.31 -21.28
N ALA A 447 6.09 16.76 -20.30
CA ALA A 447 6.59 15.89 -19.24
C ALA A 447 5.44 15.34 -18.39
N THR A 448 5.52 14.08 -18.01
CA THR A 448 4.51 13.42 -17.18
C THR A 448 5.00 13.36 -15.73
N SER A 449 4.34 14.10 -14.85
CA SER A 449 4.62 14.11 -13.41
C SER A 449 4.20 12.80 -12.74
N PHE A 450 4.79 12.48 -11.59
CA PHE A 450 4.32 11.36 -10.75
C PHE A 450 3.16 11.79 -9.85
N GLY A 451 2.10 10.99 -9.79
CA GLY A 451 0.91 11.31 -9.01
C GLY A 451 -0.28 10.39 -9.25
N ALA A 452 -1.37 10.72 -8.56
CA ALA A 452 -2.57 9.90 -8.44
C ALA A 452 -3.44 9.85 -9.71
N SER A 453 -3.36 10.83 -10.61
CA SER A 453 -4.20 10.84 -11.82
C SER A 453 -3.74 9.78 -12.84
N SER A 454 -4.68 9.25 -13.62
CA SER A 454 -4.40 8.35 -14.77
C SER A 454 -3.49 9.00 -15.84
N HIS A 455 -3.38 10.33 -15.83
CA HIS A 455 -2.55 11.10 -16.75
C HIS A 455 -1.15 11.41 -16.19
N GLN A 456 -0.93 11.08 -14.92
CA GLN A 456 0.36 11.09 -14.23
C GLN A 456 0.96 9.69 -14.24
N GLU A 457 2.15 9.51 -13.67
CA GLU A 457 2.78 8.20 -13.52
C GLU A 457 2.95 7.76 -12.06
N MET A 458 3.15 6.45 -11.90
CA MET A 458 3.56 5.83 -10.64
C MET A 458 4.66 4.80 -10.90
N CYS A 459 5.41 4.47 -9.85
CA CYS A 459 6.21 3.25 -9.81
C CYS A 459 5.95 2.60 -8.46
N THR A 460 5.31 1.44 -8.44
CA THR A 460 5.21 0.62 -7.22
C THR A 460 5.65 -0.80 -7.54
N VAL A 461 6.56 -1.33 -6.74
CA VAL A 461 7.04 -2.71 -6.86
C VAL A 461 6.95 -3.37 -5.50
N THR A 462 6.12 -4.41 -5.42
CA THR A 462 5.80 -5.10 -4.17
C THR A 462 6.13 -6.57 -4.31
N VAL A 463 6.86 -7.14 -3.35
CA VAL A 463 7.10 -8.57 -3.25
C VAL A 463 6.18 -9.19 -2.21
N HIS A 464 5.87 -10.48 -2.37
CA HIS A 464 5.08 -11.26 -1.42
C HIS A 464 6.01 -12.19 -0.66
N VAL A 465 6.05 -12.07 0.67
CA VAL A 465 6.94 -12.82 1.55
C VAL A 465 6.12 -13.82 2.33
N SER A 466 6.47 -15.10 2.23
CA SER A 466 5.77 -16.18 2.91
C SER A 466 6.62 -16.81 4.00
N PHE A 467 6.03 -17.10 5.14
CA PHE A 467 6.69 -17.70 6.29
C PHE A 467 5.74 -18.66 7.02
N PRO A 468 6.25 -19.56 7.88
CA PRO A 468 5.41 -20.48 8.64
C PRO A 468 4.33 -19.75 9.43
N THR A 469 3.08 -20.22 9.31
CA THR A 469 1.94 -19.66 10.03
C THR A 469 2.19 -19.72 11.54
N PRO A 470 2.05 -18.62 12.29
CA PRO A 470 2.31 -18.61 13.72
C PRO A 470 1.44 -19.64 14.47
N PRO A 471 2.00 -20.53 15.32
CA PRO A 471 1.22 -21.49 16.11
C PRO A 471 0.17 -20.83 17.02
N ALA A 472 0.45 -19.63 17.51
CA ALA A 472 -0.47 -18.81 18.30
C ALA A 472 -1.80 -18.53 17.56
N MET A 473 -1.75 -18.42 16.23
CA MET A 473 -2.92 -18.18 15.39
C MET A 473 -3.71 -19.47 15.09
N MET A 474 -3.06 -20.62 15.20
CA MET A 474 -3.67 -21.95 15.00
C MET A 474 -4.32 -22.50 16.28
N GLY A 475 -4.54 -21.65 17.30
CA GLY A 475 -5.16 -22.05 18.56
C GLY A 475 -4.28 -22.89 19.48
N ALA A 476 -2.96 -22.94 19.24
CA ALA A 476 -2.02 -23.81 19.97
C ALA A 476 -1.35 -23.16 21.20
N LEU A 477 -1.85 -22.03 21.70
CA LEU A 477 -1.33 -21.36 22.90
C LEU A 477 -2.44 -20.94 23.87
N ASP A 478 -3.16 -21.95 24.36
CA ASP A 478 -3.85 -21.96 25.64
C ASP A 478 -2.87 -22.28 26.77
N ALA A 479 -1.99 -21.33 27.10
CA ALA A 479 -1.24 -21.34 28.35
C ALA A 479 -0.93 -19.89 28.79
N GLU A 480 -1.25 -19.60 30.05
CA GLU A 480 -1.00 -18.35 30.77
C GLU A 480 0.41 -17.79 30.48
N GLY A 481 0.53 -16.91 29.48
CA GLY A 481 1.81 -16.27 29.13
C GLY A 481 1.93 -15.68 27.71
N ALA A 482 1.17 -16.18 26.73
CA ALA A 482 1.35 -15.84 25.30
C ALA A 482 0.66 -14.54 24.81
N ASN A 483 -0.24 -13.93 25.61
CA ASN A 483 -0.98 -12.71 25.26
C ASN A 483 -0.19 -11.40 25.46
N LYS A 484 1.13 -11.41 25.21
CA LYS A 484 1.97 -10.22 25.43
C LYS A 484 2.35 -9.48 24.17
N ILE A 485 2.48 -10.15 23.03
CA ILE A 485 2.94 -9.54 21.78
C ILE A 485 1.74 -9.23 20.90
N GLN A 486 1.68 -8.03 20.35
CA GLN A 486 0.65 -7.65 19.39
C GLN A 486 0.82 -8.42 18.08
N THR A 487 -0.27 -8.95 17.54
CA THR A 487 -0.27 -9.73 16.29
C THR A 487 0.43 -9.01 15.13
N ALA A 488 0.13 -7.72 14.94
CA ALA A 488 0.75 -6.92 13.90
C ALA A 488 2.28 -6.83 14.05
N VAL A 489 2.78 -6.82 15.29
CA VAL A 489 4.22 -6.83 15.57
C VAL A 489 4.82 -8.19 15.26
N ASP A 490 4.21 -9.29 15.70
CA ASP A 490 4.71 -10.66 15.41
C ASP A 490 4.80 -10.91 13.90
N LEU A 491 3.78 -10.51 13.14
CA LEU A 491 3.73 -10.60 11.69
C LEU A 491 4.80 -9.75 11.00
N LYS A 492 5.00 -8.52 11.48
CA LYS A 492 6.02 -7.62 10.94
C LYS A 492 7.43 -8.16 11.15
N LEU A 493 7.74 -8.68 12.33
CA LEU A 493 9.07 -9.21 12.67
C LEU A 493 9.47 -10.40 11.78
N ARG A 494 8.50 -11.16 11.28
CA ARG A 494 8.70 -12.27 10.32
C ARG A 494 9.04 -11.80 8.90
N ASN A 495 8.92 -10.49 8.61
CA ASN A 495 9.25 -9.89 7.33
C ASN A 495 10.59 -9.12 7.40
N PHE A 496 11.14 -8.74 6.25
CA PHE A 496 12.38 -7.94 6.18
C PHE A 496 12.10 -6.45 6.03
N GLN A 497 13.12 -5.65 6.37
CA GLN A 497 13.12 -4.21 6.14
C GLN A 497 14.00 -3.81 4.97
N CYS A 498 13.60 -2.73 4.30
CA CYS A 498 14.44 -2.08 3.32
C CYS A 498 15.30 -1.03 4.01
N GLY A 499 16.57 -1.39 4.25
CA GLY A 499 17.56 -0.49 4.83
C GLY A 499 17.68 0.82 4.06
N VAL A 500 17.53 1.92 4.78
CA VAL A 500 17.75 3.28 4.28
C VAL A 500 19.17 3.72 4.66
N ASP A 501 19.96 4.08 3.64
CA ASP A 501 21.30 4.61 3.79
C ASP A 501 21.28 6.13 3.70
N ASN A 502 21.16 6.79 4.85
CA ASN A 502 21.18 8.25 4.95
C ASN A 502 22.59 8.86 4.85
N GLU A 503 23.66 8.05 4.91
CA GLU A 503 25.03 8.56 4.86
C GLU A 503 25.49 8.74 3.41
N PHE A 504 25.34 7.70 2.59
CA PHE A 504 25.74 7.71 1.19
C PHE A 504 24.58 7.75 0.21
N HIS A 505 23.33 7.76 0.71
CA HIS A 505 22.12 7.90 -0.11
C HIS A 505 21.99 6.80 -1.18
N THR A 506 22.51 5.61 -0.91
CA THR A 506 22.48 4.51 -1.89
C THR A 506 21.13 3.83 -2.05
N SER A 507 20.22 4.07 -1.10
CA SER A 507 18.83 3.57 -1.10
C SER A 507 17.81 4.55 -1.68
N ASP A 508 18.24 5.75 -2.06
CA ASP A 508 17.39 6.78 -2.66
C ASP A 508 16.82 6.28 -4.00
N ILE A 509 15.66 6.81 -4.38
CA ILE A 509 15.11 6.59 -5.71
C ILE A 509 15.87 7.49 -6.69
N TYR A 510 16.27 6.95 -7.84
CA TYR A 510 17.00 7.71 -8.84
C TYR A 510 16.52 7.42 -10.24
N GLN A 511 16.83 8.34 -11.14
CA GLN A 511 16.32 8.34 -12.50
C GLN A 511 17.43 8.37 -13.55
N GLY A 512 17.11 7.93 -14.75
CA GLY A 512 18.04 7.91 -15.87
C GLY A 512 17.40 7.54 -17.20
N PHE A 513 18.24 7.34 -18.20
CA PHE A 513 17.85 6.95 -19.55
C PHE A 513 18.54 5.65 -19.92
N LEU A 514 17.82 4.77 -20.61
CA LEU A 514 18.41 3.55 -21.18
C LEU A 514 18.63 3.71 -22.67
N GLU A 515 19.79 3.27 -23.14
CA GLU A 515 20.05 3.15 -24.57
C GLU A 515 19.24 2.01 -25.19
N GLN A 516 19.17 1.98 -26.52
CA GLN A 516 18.49 0.89 -27.22
C GLN A 516 19.25 -0.43 -27.00
N GLY A 517 18.55 -1.44 -26.48
CA GLY A 517 19.12 -2.76 -26.23
C GLY A 517 19.89 -2.90 -24.91
N GLU A 518 19.97 -1.83 -24.11
CA GLU A 518 20.49 -1.88 -22.76
C GLU A 518 19.54 -2.66 -21.83
N ASP A 519 20.08 -3.45 -20.91
CA ASP A 519 19.28 -4.31 -20.04
C ASP A 519 18.90 -3.59 -18.74
N GLY A 520 17.61 -3.32 -18.56
CA GLY A 520 17.10 -2.62 -17.38
C GLY A 520 17.27 -3.39 -16.06
N ARG A 521 17.72 -4.66 -16.09
CA ARG A 521 18.14 -5.41 -14.89
C ARG A 521 19.49 -4.93 -14.34
N ASN A 522 20.35 -4.35 -15.18
CA ASN A 522 21.74 -4.08 -14.85
C ASN A 522 22.02 -2.66 -14.33
N ILE A 523 20.98 -1.88 -13.99
CA ILE A 523 21.13 -0.49 -13.51
C ILE A 523 22.15 -0.38 -12.38
N TRP A 524 22.18 -1.31 -11.40
CA TRP A 524 23.15 -1.32 -10.30
C TRP A 524 24.61 -1.25 -10.75
N SER A 525 24.92 -1.76 -11.94
CA SER A 525 26.27 -1.85 -12.50
C SER A 525 26.54 -0.86 -13.63
N GLU A 526 25.54 -0.62 -14.48
CA GLU A 526 25.66 0.20 -15.69
C GLU A 526 25.29 1.67 -15.43
N HIS A 527 24.39 1.90 -14.48
CA HIS A 527 23.93 3.23 -14.04
C HIS A 527 23.92 3.33 -12.50
N PRO A 528 25.06 3.11 -11.81
CA PRO A 528 25.08 3.17 -10.35
C PRO A 528 24.66 4.57 -9.87
N ILE A 529 23.89 4.62 -8.79
CA ILE A 529 23.31 5.87 -8.27
C ILE A 529 24.37 6.96 -7.99
N GLN A 530 25.59 6.57 -7.61
CA GLN A 530 26.70 7.48 -7.34
C GLN A 530 27.19 8.22 -8.58
N ASP A 531 26.98 7.65 -9.77
CA ASP A 531 27.33 8.24 -11.06
C ASP A 531 26.15 9.02 -11.68
N SER A 532 24.98 9.03 -11.02
CA SER A 532 23.80 9.73 -11.52
C SER A 532 24.03 11.24 -11.61
N GLN A 533 23.76 11.79 -12.79
CA GLN A 533 23.80 13.23 -13.07
C GLN A 533 22.43 13.89 -12.99
N LEU A 534 21.39 13.11 -12.72
CA LEU A 534 20.01 13.56 -12.61
C LEU A 534 19.60 13.68 -11.13
N CYS A 535 18.40 14.20 -10.91
CA CYS A 535 17.81 14.24 -9.58
C CYS A 535 17.76 12.84 -8.96
N THR A 536 18.06 12.80 -7.68
CA THR A 536 17.83 11.66 -6.78
C THR A 536 16.83 12.09 -5.72
N PHE A 537 16.07 11.14 -5.20
CA PHE A 537 14.89 11.37 -4.38
C PHE A 537 15.03 10.56 -3.10
N PRO A 538 15.32 11.23 -1.97
CA PRO A 538 15.50 10.56 -0.70
C PRO A 538 14.25 9.83 -0.24
N VAL A 539 14.49 8.71 0.43
CA VAL A 539 13.47 7.91 1.11
C VAL A 539 13.75 7.92 2.60
N ASP A 540 12.72 8.10 3.41
CA ASP A 540 12.82 8.07 4.86
C ASP A 540 12.44 6.70 5.42
N ASP A 541 13.11 6.30 6.49
CA ASP A 541 12.82 5.09 7.25
C ASP A 541 11.71 5.36 8.28
N PHE A 542 10.46 5.20 7.82
CA PHE A 542 9.27 5.12 8.66
C PHE A 542 8.72 3.69 8.78
N GLU A 543 9.53 2.71 8.38
CA GLU A 543 9.11 1.32 8.28
C GLU A 543 8.70 0.77 9.65
N ALA A 544 9.37 1.27 10.68
CA ALA A 544 9.07 1.07 12.09
C ALA A 544 7.58 1.25 12.41
N LEU A 545 6.86 2.24 11.85
CA LEU A 545 5.43 2.45 12.08
C LEU A 545 4.52 2.03 10.93
N LEU A 546 4.92 2.37 9.70
CA LEU A 546 4.05 2.32 8.54
C LEU A 546 4.24 1.04 7.71
N GLY A 547 5.17 0.17 8.10
CA GLY A 547 5.50 -1.07 7.39
C GLY A 547 6.30 -0.87 6.11
N GLU A 548 6.48 0.38 5.66
CA GLU A 548 7.20 0.73 4.43
C GLU A 548 8.10 1.96 4.62
N SER A 549 9.06 2.12 3.71
CA SER A 549 9.85 3.36 3.54
C SER A 549 9.19 4.28 2.52
N PHE A 550 9.22 5.60 2.74
CA PHE A 550 8.45 6.56 1.93
C PHE A 550 9.33 7.62 1.30
N LEU A 551 8.92 8.14 0.15
CA LEU A 551 9.52 9.34 -0.45
C LEU A 551 9.27 10.55 0.44
N ASN A 552 10.32 11.29 0.81
CA ASN A 552 10.20 12.46 1.69
C ASN A 552 9.99 13.78 0.93
N MET A 553 9.76 13.70 -0.39
CA MET A 553 9.53 14.81 -1.31
C MET A 553 10.71 15.78 -1.49
N GLU A 554 11.86 15.51 -0.86
CA GLU A 554 13.09 16.26 -1.11
C GLU A 554 13.73 15.83 -2.44
N THR A 555 14.66 16.66 -2.92
CA THR A 555 15.41 16.39 -4.14
C THR A 555 16.89 16.64 -3.91
N ARG A 556 17.73 15.82 -4.54
CA ARG A 556 19.19 15.87 -4.44
C ARG A 556 19.81 15.79 -5.82
N ASN A 557 21.00 16.38 -5.99
CA ASN A 557 21.78 16.33 -7.24
C ASN A 557 21.03 16.79 -8.49
N CYS A 558 20.00 17.61 -8.34
CA CYS A 558 19.23 18.11 -9.46
C CYS A 558 20.06 19.09 -10.31
N PRO A 559 20.14 18.90 -11.65
CA PRO A 559 20.75 19.86 -12.53
C PRO A 559 19.97 21.17 -12.42
N PHE A 560 20.56 22.14 -11.72
CA PHE A 560 19.94 23.43 -11.40
C PHE A 560 19.35 24.08 -12.65
N SER A 561 18.02 24.15 -12.74
CA SER A 561 17.37 25.18 -13.53
C SER A 561 16.99 26.33 -12.59
N GLU A 562 17.36 27.56 -12.93
CA GLU A 562 16.90 28.76 -12.18
C GLU A 562 15.37 28.87 -12.14
N LYS A 563 14.64 28.06 -12.92
CA LYS A 563 13.18 27.96 -12.93
C LYS A 563 12.61 27.11 -11.79
N ASP A 564 13.43 26.29 -11.12
CA ASP A 564 13.00 25.46 -9.97
C ASP A 564 12.98 26.24 -8.64
N LYS A 565 13.36 27.52 -8.66
CA LYS A 565 13.16 28.47 -7.55
C LYS A 565 11.71 28.98 -7.44
N ILE A 566 10.78 28.47 -8.24
CA ILE A 566 9.42 28.98 -8.30
C ILE A 566 8.43 27.90 -7.85
N GLY A 567 8.64 27.38 -6.65
CA GLY A 567 7.51 27.08 -5.78
C GLY A 567 7.14 28.37 -5.05
N LEU A 568 5.85 28.60 -4.76
CA LEU A 568 5.37 29.81 -4.08
C LEU A 568 6.13 30.15 -2.80
N CYS A 569 6.73 29.13 -2.19
CA CYS A 569 7.26 29.25 -0.85
C CYS A 569 8.76 29.40 -0.74
N GLN A 570 9.56 29.18 -1.79
CA GLN A 570 11.03 29.39 -1.74
C GLN A 570 11.72 28.92 -0.43
N GLY A 571 11.23 27.86 0.23
CA GLY A 571 11.74 27.36 1.53
C GLY A 571 10.92 27.70 2.79
N TYR A 572 9.89 28.53 2.71
CA TYR A 572 8.90 28.79 3.76
C TYR A 572 7.92 27.62 3.90
N LYS A 573 7.61 27.17 5.11
CA LYS A 573 6.81 25.96 5.35
C LYS A 573 5.48 26.26 6.05
N SER A 574 5.50 27.09 7.08
CA SER A 574 4.34 27.29 7.98
C SER A 574 3.85 28.74 8.07
N GLU A 575 4.49 29.67 7.36
CA GLU A 575 4.04 31.05 7.28
C GLU A 575 2.72 31.17 6.49
N VAL A 576 1.83 32.06 6.93
CA VAL A 576 0.59 32.40 6.21
C VAL A 576 0.94 33.01 4.86
N PHE A 577 0.36 32.47 3.79
CA PHE A 577 0.60 32.94 2.43
C PHE A 577 -0.08 34.30 2.21
N PHE A 578 0.70 35.36 1.92
CA PHE A 578 0.26 36.75 1.84
C PHE A 578 -0.64 37.19 3.02
N PRO A 579 -0.07 37.61 4.16
CA PRO A 579 -0.84 37.93 5.37
C PRO A 579 -1.86 39.09 5.20
N ASP A 580 -1.70 39.91 4.15
CA ASP A 580 -2.59 41.03 3.84
C ASP A 580 -3.77 40.66 2.91
N THR A 581 -3.77 39.45 2.32
CA THR A 581 -4.82 38.94 1.41
C THR A 581 -5.00 37.44 1.58
N VAL A 582 -6.20 36.99 1.94
CA VAL A 582 -6.50 35.56 2.13
C VAL A 582 -6.55 34.84 0.78
N ALA A 583 -5.52 34.06 0.46
CA ALA A 583 -5.46 33.25 -0.76
C ALA A 583 -6.40 32.03 -0.75
N GLY A 584 -6.83 31.62 0.44
CA GLY A 584 -7.71 30.51 0.71
C GLY A 584 -7.74 30.26 2.21
N PHE A 585 -8.74 29.56 2.70
CA PHE A 585 -8.81 29.12 4.09
C PHE A 585 -9.59 27.83 4.24
N VAL A 586 -9.27 27.11 5.30
CA VAL A 586 -10.02 25.95 5.75
C VAL A 586 -10.84 26.36 6.97
N CYS A 587 -12.14 26.11 6.93
CA CYS A 587 -13.01 26.34 8.08
C CYS A 587 -12.78 25.25 9.14
N TYR A 588 -12.80 25.61 10.41
CA TYR A 588 -12.68 24.67 11.52
C TYR A 588 -13.90 24.76 12.43
N GLY A 589 -14.40 23.60 12.83
CA GLY A 589 -15.57 23.37 13.65
C GLY A 589 -16.90 23.66 12.93
N GLY A 590 -17.98 23.14 13.53
CA GLY A 590 -19.34 23.42 13.09
C GLY A 590 -19.73 22.66 11.81
N LYS A 591 -20.69 23.20 11.06
CA LYS A 591 -21.29 22.56 9.87
C LYS A 591 -20.34 22.45 8.68
N PHE A 592 -19.36 23.35 8.59
CA PHE A 592 -18.44 23.44 7.45
C PHE A 592 -17.01 23.08 7.86
N ASP A 593 -16.84 22.22 8.87
CA ASP A 593 -15.52 21.81 9.35
C ASP A 593 -14.69 21.19 8.22
N GLU A 594 -13.42 21.56 8.16
CA GLU A 594 -12.42 21.25 7.13
C GLU A 594 -12.80 21.62 5.69
N MET A 595 -13.89 22.36 5.48
CA MET A 595 -14.26 22.81 4.15
C MET A 595 -13.34 23.93 3.66
N ASP A 596 -12.98 23.79 2.40
CA ASP A 596 -12.05 24.65 1.69
C ASP A 596 -12.77 25.80 0.98
N SER A 597 -12.31 27.03 1.20
CA SER A 597 -12.92 28.23 0.61
C SER A 597 -12.86 28.30 -0.92
N ASN A 598 -11.97 27.53 -1.54
CA ASN A 598 -11.75 27.52 -2.99
C ASN A 598 -12.45 26.35 -3.70
N LYS A 599 -13.26 25.55 -2.99
CA LYS A 599 -14.11 24.52 -3.62
C LYS A 599 -15.43 25.12 -4.14
N GLU A 600 -15.69 24.85 -5.42
CA GLU A 600 -16.79 25.44 -6.22
C GLU A 600 -18.20 25.10 -5.71
N PHE A 601 -18.35 24.05 -4.88
CA PHE A 601 -19.67 23.53 -4.51
C PHE A 601 -20.34 24.19 -3.31
N ASP A 602 -19.67 25.08 -2.56
CA ASP A 602 -20.33 25.74 -1.42
C ASP A 602 -19.96 27.22 -1.18
N ASN A 603 -18.97 27.78 -1.89
CA ASN A 603 -18.47 29.15 -1.69
C ASN A 603 -18.46 29.52 -0.20
N VAL A 604 -17.83 28.67 0.63
CA VAL A 604 -17.79 28.86 2.07
C VAL A 604 -17.00 30.13 2.34
N SER A 605 -17.71 31.22 2.63
CA SER A 605 -17.11 32.48 3.06
C SER A 605 -16.73 32.39 4.55
N SER A 606 -15.85 33.27 5.01
CA SER A 606 -15.47 33.34 6.43
C SER A 606 -16.70 33.60 7.32
N GLU A 607 -17.70 34.30 6.78
CA GLU A 607 -18.98 34.56 7.44
C GLU A 607 -19.86 33.31 7.49
N LYS A 608 -19.94 32.54 6.39
CA LYS A 608 -20.68 31.27 6.33
C LYS A 608 -20.05 30.22 7.26
N CYS A 609 -18.71 30.16 7.34
CA CYS A 609 -17.99 29.31 8.28
C CYS A 609 -18.33 29.65 9.76
N LEU A 610 -18.12 30.90 10.18
CA LEU A 610 -18.23 31.27 11.59
C LEU A 610 -19.68 31.47 12.07
N GLN A 611 -20.54 32.07 11.25
CA GLN A 611 -21.89 32.45 11.67
C GLN A 611 -22.93 31.38 11.33
N GLU A 612 -23.00 30.95 10.07
CA GLU A 612 -24.00 29.96 9.64
C GLU A 612 -23.62 28.53 10.05
N GLY A 613 -22.34 28.19 9.88
CA GLY A 613 -21.80 26.89 10.26
C GLY A 613 -21.54 26.76 11.76
N LYS A 614 -21.51 27.87 12.51
CA LYS A 614 -21.08 27.91 13.92
C LYS A 614 -19.66 27.35 14.11
N GLY A 615 -18.79 27.57 13.13
CA GLY A 615 -17.38 27.19 13.23
C GLY A 615 -16.64 27.97 14.29
N ASN A 616 -15.60 27.36 14.85
CA ASN A 616 -14.81 27.94 15.94
C ASN A 616 -13.62 28.77 15.41
N ALA A 617 -13.13 28.48 14.20
CA ALA A 617 -12.09 29.25 13.54
C ALA A 617 -12.15 29.09 12.02
N TYR A 618 -11.45 29.96 11.29
CA TYR A 618 -11.04 29.68 9.92
C TYR A 618 -9.55 29.94 9.83
N LYS A 619 -8.81 29.01 9.24
CA LYS A 619 -7.35 29.08 9.13
C LYS A 619 -6.99 29.40 7.69
N SER A 620 -6.41 30.57 7.47
CA SER A 620 -5.85 30.93 6.17
C SER A 620 -4.77 29.93 5.79
N TYR A 621 -4.68 29.64 4.50
CA TYR A 621 -3.65 28.79 3.94
C TYR A 621 -2.25 29.25 4.40
N SER A 622 -1.46 28.28 4.86
CA SER A 622 -0.02 28.47 4.86
C SER A 622 0.49 28.52 3.42
N CYS A 623 1.74 28.94 3.25
CA CYS A 623 2.39 28.88 1.96
C CYS A 623 2.36 27.46 1.38
N LEU A 624 2.63 26.44 2.20
CA LEU A 624 2.59 25.05 1.77
C LEU A 624 1.18 24.61 1.36
N ASP A 625 0.14 25.06 2.07
CA ASP A 625 -1.26 24.76 1.71
C ASP A 625 -1.63 25.37 0.36
N ALA A 626 -1.23 26.63 0.12
CA ALA A 626 -1.44 27.30 -1.17
C ALA A 626 -0.66 26.61 -2.31
N HIS A 627 0.56 26.16 -2.03
CA HIS A 627 1.37 25.42 -2.99
C HIS A 627 0.75 24.05 -3.32
N ASN A 628 0.31 23.30 -2.31
CA ASN A 628 -0.35 22.01 -2.47
C ASN A 628 -1.68 22.14 -3.21
N TYR A 629 -2.48 23.16 -2.91
CA TYR A 629 -3.72 23.45 -3.61
C TYR A 629 -3.47 23.62 -5.12
N LEU A 630 -2.44 24.38 -5.50
CA LEU A 630 -2.08 24.60 -6.92
C LEU A 630 -1.51 23.38 -7.62
N LEU A 631 -0.92 22.44 -6.88
CA LEU A 631 -0.46 21.16 -7.42
C LEU A 631 -1.62 20.18 -7.64
N GLN A 632 -2.66 20.26 -6.81
CA GLN A 632 -3.82 19.36 -6.85
C GLN A 632 -4.92 19.80 -7.83
N HIS A 633 -4.88 21.04 -8.34
CA HIS A 633 -5.92 21.60 -9.21
C HIS A 633 -5.40 21.95 -10.62
N GLU A 634 -6.27 21.78 -11.62
CA GLU A 634 -5.95 21.96 -13.04
C GLU A 634 -5.95 23.45 -13.44
N PHE A 635 -4.81 24.12 -13.23
CA PHE A 635 -4.51 25.39 -13.88
C PHE A 635 -3.71 25.15 -15.16
N SER A 636 -4.02 25.87 -16.24
CA SER A 636 -3.22 25.86 -17.47
C SER A 636 -1.79 26.33 -17.20
N PRO A 637 -0.81 25.97 -18.05
CA PRO A 637 0.57 26.44 -17.89
C PRO A 637 0.70 27.96 -17.80
N ALA A 638 -0.11 28.70 -18.56
CA ALA A 638 -0.15 30.17 -18.53
C ALA A 638 -0.76 30.72 -17.23
N GLU A 639 -1.80 30.08 -16.69
CA GLU A 639 -2.38 30.46 -15.40
C GLU A 639 -1.41 30.16 -14.26
N LYS A 640 -0.75 29.00 -14.29
CA LYS A 640 0.30 28.67 -13.31
C LYS A 640 1.42 29.69 -13.38
N GLU A 641 1.92 30.01 -14.57
CA GLU A 641 2.98 31.02 -14.74
C GLU A 641 2.56 32.41 -14.24
N ALA A 642 1.30 32.81 -14.46
CA ALA A 642 0.74 34.05 -13.94
C ALA A 642 0.51 34.06 -12.41
N ILE A 643 0.21 32.90 -11.81
CA ILE A 643 0.05 32.74 -10.35
C ILE A 643 1.42 32.73 -9.66
N TYR A 644 2.42 32.17 -10.34
CA TYR A 644 3.78 32.08 -9.83
C TYR A 644 4.58 33.40 -9.96
N SER A 645 4.21 34.28 -10.90
CA SER A 645 4.78 35.61 -11.11
C SER A 645 4.16 36.66 -10.19
#